data_AF-A0AAQ0CGK2-F1
#
_entry.id   AF-A0AAQ0CGK2-F1
#
_cell.length_a   1.000
_cell.length_b   1.000
_cell.length_c   1.000
_cell.angle_alpha   90.00
_cell.angle_beta   90.00
_cell.angle_gamma   90.00
#
_symmetry.space_group_name_H-M   'P 1'
#
loop_
_entity.id
_entity.type
_entity.pdbx_description
1 polymer ?
#
loop_
_entity_poly.entity_id
_entity_poly.type
_entity_poly.pdbx_seq_one_letter_code
_entity_poly.pdbx_strand_id
1 'polypeptide(L)'
;MRDVNRTLLKKHELGNAAFNNTEALAAELLKAKLFDAGWYASRYPDTHYSQLSPLGHFTRYGWALGRCPGPGFDPNEYCRRYPDVIASGLDPLLHYLRHGQEEGRQALVQDRYARLKPSLAVVVHAYHLDLVALLGERLAFFSEPFDLFITTPHAPDTPEIVALQQRFPGAEVVCCPNRGRDIAPFLQLLPSLQRYDWCLKLHTKQGVTAVAKQWRDALLESVLPAADDLRNLVAYLRRDSSLRLAGPRQLFMSQQAMQFGNRPWLEKLCPQLGVPLHEDWGFFAGSMFWFRPQALADVASLANTLTFEPESGAQDGQLAHALERLVGGVTVPQAERVVLLGHDASGRFDIQRWQQGMPLETTMPSRLLAASATSAPAAVKASATVSATQSLAGDLNLGAGTAIRGWLADRNSSEPRAVVIRIDGRHEIEVLANQFRIDLLENGLHEGRHSFEAYPPVELVDGQRHSIELLDALTRQPVASGDACWAFKRSFSDFAGYLSHGVVDPYLPRPFREADKRCLATMENVADALVREAQSLEAPPLVSIVMPCFNRLDTIEAAVDSVRGQVYANWELLLVDDGSTDGTREWCDQQAAEDTRIQVIALGNNSGVSVARNQGLAAANGDYIAYLDSDNAWDPRYLAAMVAAFGREPTAQALYSGLYHYSGDTTEPAGVLFGPLNRALLFNKNYVDLNAFCHTRAAYERCGGFDETLPRFVDWDLIRRYSQLLRLCSVPVVLTHYYYGRATNTLTSNTAYIGYLEQVREATGHQWSSTASSELSRGVSVIIPSYESLEDLRDCLVSLEALALGEKLEVIVVDNDSSPPVKTFLEEAQAAGRLKAIFNTCNYGFTHAVNLGMAAANSEHDLILLNNDAQVEPGALETMQQAARQLPECGLVVPQQILPGGTPTLTTHVPYADAEQPCDVNLSSHHGNILTPPLLHDGRVVEITFAPFFCVYIPRETYVRAGPLDAQFGRHYRSDRIYCDVVRHLLGLRIYHVSDACVVHKLQKSTRVLSGRSNSEFDLMFKKNQWDESTRRSLGFRKAVWDN
;
A
#
# COMPACT_ATOMS: atom_id res chain seq x y z
N MET A 1 16.01 -28.58 -1.33
CA MET A 1 16.10 -28.91 0.12
C MET A 1 14.71 -29.05 0.78
N ARG A 2 13.72 -29.67 0.11
CA ARG A 2 12.38 -29.93 0.67
C ARG A 2 12.21 -31.36 1.24
N ASP A 3 13.12 -32.29 0.94
CA ASP A 3 13.04 -33.69 1.40
C ASP A 3 13.85 -34.04 2.66
N VAL A 4 14.67 -33.13 3.18
CA VAL A 4 15.45 -33.35 4.42
C VAL A 4 14.61 -33.01 5.67
N ASN A 5 13.70 -32.03 5.60
CA ASN A 5 12.91 -31.58 6.75
C ASN A 5 11.69 -32.46 7.06
N ARG A 6 11.13 -33.20 6.09
CA ARG A 6 10.01 -34.13 6.35
C ARG A 6 10.43 -35.40 7.09
N THR A 7 11.68 -35.81 6.93
CA THR A 7 12.24 -37.00 7.60
C THR A 7 12.64 -36.71 9.05
N LEU A 8 12.98 -35.46 9.37
CA LEU A 8 13.28 -35.00 10.74
C LEU A 8 12.03 -34.91 11.62
N LEU A 9 10.91 -34.42 11.08
CA LEU A 9 9.64 -34.30 11.83
C LEU A 9 9.00 -35.65 12.13
N LYS A 10 9.03 -36.62 11.20
CA LYS A 10 8.50 -37.99 11.46
C LYS A 10 9.37 -38.83 12.41
N LYS A 11 10.68 -38.54 12.52
CA LYS A 11 11.54 -39.19 13.53
C LYS A 11 11.36 -38.61 14.93
N HIS A 12 10.95 -37.34 15.05
CA HIS A 12 10.65 -36.72 16.33
C HIS A 12 9.39 -37.30 17.01
N GLU A 13 8.39 -37.74 16.25
CA GLU A 13 7.20 -38.40 16.83
C GLU A 13 7.48 -39.83 17.33
N LEU A 14 8.46 -40.54 16.77
CA LEU A 14 8.86 -41.88 17.21
C LEU A 14 9.86 -41.87 18.39
N GLY A 15 10.44 -40.71 18.73
CA GLY A 15 11.27 -40.51 19.93
C GLY A 15 10.46 -40.10 21.17
N ASN A 16 9.20 -39.71 21.01
CA ASN A 16 8.33 -39.19 22.08
C ASN A 16 7.83 -40.25 23.09
N ALA A 17 8.14 -41.53 22.90
CA ALA A 17 7.80 -42.57 23.87
C ALA A 17 8.82 -42.68 25.04
N ALA A 18 9.94 -41.96 25.00
CA ALA A 18 11.03 -42.12 25.97
C ALA A 18 11.16 -41.03 27.06
N PHE A 19 10.32 -39.98 27.07
CA PHE A 19 10.46 -38.89 28.06
C PHE A 19 9.13 -38.39 28.64
N ASN A 20 8.61 -39.17 29.58
CA ASN A 20 7.55 -38.73 30.50
C ASN A 20 8.11 -38.31 31.89
N ASN A 21 9.40 -37.92 32.01
CA ASN A 21 9.95 -37.60 33.33
C ASN A 21 10.90 -36.39 33.35
N THR A 22 10.31 -35.19 33.40
CA THR A 22 10.98 -33.88 33.60
C THR A 22 11.87 -33.83 34.86
N GLU A 23 11.59 -34.65 35.87
CA GLU A 23 12.38 -34.71 37.11
C GLU A 23 13.72 -35.43 36.93
N ALA A 24 13.78 -36.45 36.07
CA ALA A 24 15.01 -37.21 35.81
C ALA A 24 16.06 -36.35 35.09
N LEU A 25 15.63 -35.57 34.08
CA LEU A 25 16.49 -34.65 33.35
C LEU A 25 17.01 -33.52 34.25
N ALA A 26 16.15 -32.98 35.14
CA ALA A 26 16.55 -31.99 36.12
C ALA A 26 17.65 -32.51 37.06
N ALA A 27 17.52 -33.76 37.52
CA ALA A 27 18.52 -34.39 38.38
C ALA A 27 19.86 -34.63 37.67
N GLU A 28 19.83 -35.07 36.41
CA GLU A 28 21.04 -35.28 35.59
C GLU A 28 21.80 -33.96 35.32
N LEU A 29 21.06 -32.88 35.01
CA LEU A 29 21.61 -31.54 34.77
C LEU A 29 22.31 -30.95 36.00
N LEU A 30 21.68 -31.10 37.17
CA LEU A 30 22.24 -30.64 38.44
C LEU A 30 23.46 -31.49 38.83
N LYS A 31 23.41 -32.81 38.63
CA LYS A 31 24.53 -33.72 38.91
C LYS A 31 25.74 -33.40 38.02
N ALA A 32 25.51 -33.09 36.74
CA ALA A 32 26.55 -32.72 35.79
C ALA A 32 27.05 -31.26 35.95
N LYS A 33 26.42 -30.47 36.83
CA LYS A 33 26.72 -29.03 37.05
C LYS A 33 26.66 -28.19 35.77
N LEU A 34 25.80 -28.56 34.82
CA LEU A 34 25.65 -27.85 33.55
C LEU A 34 24.56 -26.77 33.59
N PHE A 35 23.70 -26.79 34.62
CA PHE A 35 22.63 -25.83 34.80
C PHE A 35 22.99 -24.75 35.83
N ASP A 36 22.86 -23.48 35.45
CA ASP A 36 23.04 -22.32 36.33
C ASP A 36 21.77 -21.48 36.33
N ALA A 37 21.03 -21.52 37.46
CA ALA A 37 19.73 -20.86 37.57
C ALA A 37 19.80 -19.34 37.47
N GLY A 38 20.85 -18.71 38.02
CA GLY A 38 21.00 -17.26 38.00
C GLY A 38 21.40 -16.76 36.61
N TRP A 39 22.34 -17.46 35.98
CA TRP A 39 22.72 -17.20 34.59
C TRP A 39 21.54 -17.42 33.65
N TYR A 40 20.81 -18.52 33.80
CA TYR A 40 19.68 -18.87 32.94
C TYR A 40 18.55 -17.84 33.04
N ALA A 41 18.15 -17.44 34.25
CA ALA A 41 17.12 -16.41 34.45
C ALA A 41 17.54 -15.05 33.89
N SER A 42 18.82 -14.67 34.03
CA SER A 42 19.34 -13.42 33.46
C SER A 42 19.48 -13.43 31.94
N ARG A 43 19.55 -14.62 31.33
CA ARG A 43 19.67 -14.83 29.87
C ARG A 43 18.33 -15.02 29.18
N TYR A 44 17.31 -15.52 29.89
CA TYR A 44 15.99 -15.83 29.32
C TYR A 44 14.86 -15.25 30.20
N PRO A 45 14.46 -13.99 29.95
CA PRO A 45 13.51 -13.23 30.76
C PRO A 45 12.09 -13.81 30.77
N ASP A 46 11.71 -14.56 29.74
CA ASP A 46 10.43 -15.29 29.67
C ASP A 46 10.23 -16.26 30.86
N THR A 47 11.34 -16.70 31.46
CA THR A 47 11.36 -17.46 32.72
C THR A 47 10.55 -16.77 33.83
N HIS A 48 10.60 -15.44 33.94
CA HIS A 48 9.91 -14.67 34.97
C HIS A 48 8.37 -14.64 34.80
N TYR A 49 7.88 -14.85 33.57
CA TYR A 49 6.45 -14.81 33.27
C TYR A 49 5.79 -16.21 33.35
N SER A 50 6.61 -17.27 33.33
CA SER A 50 6.13 -18.65 33.30
C SER A 50 5.58 -19.18 34.64
N GLN A 51 5.79 -18.45 35.74
CA GLN A 51 5.61 -18.91 37.14
C GLN A 51 6.38 -20.20 37.51
N LEU A 52 7.27 -20.70 36.63
CA LEU A 52 8.13 -21.86 36.89
C LEU A 52 9.48 -21.40 37.47
N SER A 53 10.16 -22.29 38.21
CA SER A 53 11.56 -22.07 38.55
C SER A 53 12.42 -22.08 37.28
N PRO A 54 13.59 -21.40 37.23
CA PRO A 54 14.46 -21.41 36.05
C PRO A 54 14.79 -22.81 35.53
N LEU A 55 15.02 -23.76 36.44
CA LEU A 55 15.24 -25.16 36.09
C LEU A 55 13.98 -25.82 35.52
N GLY A 56 12.81 -25.57 36.12
CA GLY A 56 11.53 -26.07 35.60
C GLY A 56 11.14 -25.47 34.25
N HIS A 57 11.50 -24.20 34.02
CA HIS A 57 11.32 -23.53 32.75
C HIS A 57 12.22 -24.16 31.66
N PHE A 58 13.49 -24.43 32.00
CA PHE A 58 14.41 -25.11 31.08
C PHE A 58 13.96 -26.52 30.73
N THR A 59 13.61 -27.36 31.72
CA THR A 59 13.23 -28.76 31.48
C THR A 59 11.87 -28.90 30.82
N ARG A 60 10.98 -27.90 30.93
CA ARG A 60 9.67 -27.92 30.27
C ARG A 60 9.68 -27.30 28.87
N TYR A 61 10.41 -26.20 28.67
CA TYR A 61 10.38 -25.43 27.43
C TYR A 61 11.78 -25.16 26.86
N GLY A 62 12.74 -24.76 27.72
CA GLY A 62 14.04 -24.28 27.26
C GLY A 62 14.87 -25.29 26.47
N TRP A 63 14.82 -26.57 26.82
CA TRP A 63 15.57 -27.63 26.11
C TRP A 63 15.02 -27.84 24.69
N ALA A 64 13.70 -27.90 24.52
CA ALA A 64 13.05 -28.05 23.22
C ALA A 64 13.28 -26.83 22.31
N LEU A 65 13.51 -25.67 22.92
CA LEU A 65 13.85 -24.41 22.24
C LEU A 65 15.36 -24.27 21.95
N GLY A 66 16.18 -25.30 22.21
CA GLY A 66 17.61 -25.30 21.93
C GLY A 66 18.42 -24.33 22.80
N ARG A 67 17.93 -23.98 23.99
CA ARG A 67 18.59 -23.01 24.88
C ARG A 67 19.78 -23.60 25.63
N CYS A 68 20.72 -22.75 26.01
CA CYS A 68 21.84 -23.16 26.86
C CYS A 68 21.37 -23.31 28.32
N PRO A 69 21.63 -24.45 29.00
CA PRO A 69 21.28 -24.65 30.42
C PRO A 69 22.12 -23.77 31.37
N GLY A 70 23.28 -23.30 30.91
CA GLY A 70 24.24 -22.53 31.68
C GLY A 70 25.46 -22.20 30.81
N PRO A 71 26.43 -21.42 31.33
CA PRO A 71 27.61 -21.05 30.56
C PRO A 71 28.54 -22.23 30.24
N GLY A 72 28.34 -23.39 30.88
CA GLY A 72 29.15 -24.58 30.73
C GLY A 72 28.79 -25.50 29.55
N PHE A 73 27.71 -25.22 28.82
CA PHE A 73 27.28 -26.05 27.69
C PHE A 73 26.48 -25.26 26.65
N ASP A 74 26.88 -25.34 25.38
CA ASP A 74 26.17 -24.76 24.23
C ASP A 74 25.79 -25.87 23.24
N PRO A 75 24.50 -26.19 23.07
CA PRO A 75 24.04 -27.26 22.18
C PRO A 75 24.48 -27.09 20.72
N ASN A 76 24.48 -25.85 20.21
CA ASN A 76 24.82 -25.57 18.82
C ASN A 76 26.32 -25.72 18.56
N GLU A 77 27.16 -25.25 19.48
CA GLU A 77 28.61 -25.42 19.37
C GLU A 77 29.03 -26.88 19.58
N TYR A 78 28.35 -27.62 20.47
CA TYR A 78 28.58 -29.05 20.65
C TYR A 78 28.29 -29.83 19.36
N CYS A 79 27.17 -29.55 18.69
CA CYS A 79 26.86 -30.12 17.37
C CYS A 79 27.85 -29.70 16.28
N ARG A 80 28.31 -28.44 16.27
CA ARG A 80 29.32 -27.97 15.32
C ARG A 80 30.66 -28.71 15.50
N ARG A 81 31.03 -28.99 16.75
CA ARG A 81 32.27 -29.69 17.08
C ARG A 81 32.19 -31.20 16.84
N TYR A 82 31.00 -31.76 16.99
CA TYR A 82 30.73 -33.18 16.82
C TYR A 82 29.55 -33.40 15.86
N PRO A 83 29.77 -33.26 14.53
CA PRO A 83 28.70 -33.37 13.53
C PRO A 83 28.03 -34.74 13.50
N ASP A 84 28.68 -35.78 14.00
CA ASP A 84 28.13 -37.13 14.16
C ASP A 84 26.97 -37.18 15.16
N VAL A 85 26.91 -36.26 16.13
CA VAL A 85 25.78 -36.11 17.05
C VAL A 85 24.51 -35.71 16.29
N ILE A 86 24.63 -34.84 15.27
CA ILE A 86 23.51 -34.46 14.41
C ILE A 86 23.00 -35.67 13.62
N ALA A 87 23.91 -36.52 13.13
CA ALA A 87 23.56 -37.74 12.40
C ALA A 87 22.90 -38.82 13.28
N SER A 88 23.18 -38.82 14.60
CA SER A 88 22.61 -39.75 15.58
C SER A 88 21.12 -39.50 15.85
N GLY A 89 20.64 -38.28 15.60
CA GLY A 89 19.26 -37.86 15.91
C GLY A 89 18.95 -37.71 17.40
N LEU A 90 19.96 -37.80 18.28
CA LEU A 90 19.84 -37.53 19.71
C LEU A 90 19.99 -36.03 20.00
N ASP A 91 19.28 -35.55 21.02
CA ASP A 91 19.45 -34.18 21.51
C ASP A 91 20.91 -33.95 21.97
N PRO A 92 21.54 -32.80 21.65
CA PRO A 92 22.97 -32.59 21.88
C PRO A 92 23.37 -32.60 23.36
N LEU A 93 22.51 -32.06 24.23
CA LEU A 93 22.73 -32.04 25.67
C LEU A 93 22.53 -33.45 26.27
N LEU A 94 21.53 -34.18 25.79
CA LEU A 94 21.28 -35.55 26.22
C LEU A 94 22.38 -36.51 25.76
N HIS A 95 22.83 -36.37 24.51
CA HIS A 95 23.97 -37.10 23.98
C HIS A 95 25.19 -36.87 24.86
N TYR A 96 25.47 -35.61 25.22
CA TYR A 96 26.60 -35.30 26.09
C TYR A 96 26.50 -35.97 27.46
N LEU A 97 25.33 -35.88 28.12
CA LEU A 97 25.11 -36.44 29.45
C LEU A 97 25.20 -37.98 29.50
N ARG A 98 24.79 -38.67 28.42
CA ARG A 98 24.69 -40.13 28.40
C ARG A 98 25.84 -40.86 27.71
N HIS A 99 26.49 -40.21 26.75
CA HIS A 99 27.52 -40.83 25.92
C HIS A 99 28.77 -39.96 25.84
N GLY A 100 28.59 -38.65 25.64
CA GLY A 100 29.70 -37.72 25.44
C GLY A 100 30.71 -37.67 26.58
N GLN A 101 30.28 -37.83 27.84
CA GLN A 101 31.18 -37.87 28.99
C GLN A 101 32.08 -39.11 29.01
N GLU A 102 31.52 -40.29 28.70
CA GLU A 102 32.27 -41.56 28.66
C GLU A 102 33.17 -41.63 27.42
N GLU A 103 32.73 -41.05 26.31
CA GLU A 103 33.49 -40.91 25.07
C GLU A 103 34.61 -39.84 25.14
N GLY A 104 34.77 -39.17 26.28
CA GLY A 104 35.79 -38.14 26.48
C GLY A 104 35.55 -36.85 25.69
N ARG A 105 34.33 -36.63 25.18
CA ARG A 105 33.97 -35.40 24.48
C ARG A 105 33.95 -34.24 25.47
N GLN A 106 34.38 -33.06 25.03
CA GLN A 106 34.43 -31.87 25.87
C GLN A 106 33.09 -31.11 25.87
N ALA A 107 32.52 -30.85 27.05
CA ALA A 107 31.41 -29.90 27.24
C ALA A 107 31.85 -28.44 27.09
N LEU A 108 33.08 -28.13 27.54
CA LEU A 108 33.43 -26.76 27.90
C LEU A 108 33.73 -25.90 26.66
N VAL A 109 33.00 -24.79 26.58
CA VAL A 109 33.44 -23.58 25.88
C VAL A 109 33.92 -22.59 26.94
N GLN A 110 35.01 -22.92 27.64
CA GLN A 110 35.86 -21.87 28.19
C GLN A 110 36.71 -21.35 27.02
N ASP A 111 36.77 -20.04 26.84
CA ASP A 111 37.55 -19.30 25.82
C ASP A 111 37.00 -19.00 24.42
N ARG A 112 35.68 -19.10 24.14
CA ARG A 112 35.10 -18.47 22.91
C ARG A 112 34.10 -17.32 23.13
N TYR A 113 33.62 -17.08 24.35
CA TYR A 113 32.85 -15.85 24.66
C TYR A 113 33.72 -14.57 24.71
N ALA A 114 35.02 -14.70 24.44
CA ALA A 114 35.97 -13.60 24.28
C ALA A 114 36.03 -13.03 22.84
N ARG A 115 35.11 -13.41 21.93
CA ARG A 115 34.86 -12.67 20.69
C ARG A 115 33.84 -11.57 20.98
N LEU A 116 34.33 -10.33 21.07
CA LEU A 116 33.60 -9.04 21.10
C LEU A 116 32.10 -9.16 21.42
N LYS A 117 31.76 -9.20 22.72
CA LYS A 117 30.36 -8.99 23.14
C LYS A 117 29.87 -7.66 22.54
N PRO A 118 28.71 -7.62 21.87
CA PRO A 118 28.12 -6.37 21.45
C PRO A 118 27.98 -5.45 22.65
N SER A 119 28.52 -4.24 22.57
CA SER A 119 28.32 -3.22 23.60
C SER A 119 27.00 -2.46 23.41
N LEU A 120 26.27 -2.74 22.33
CA LEU A 120 24.98 -2.15 21.99
C LEU A 120 23.87 -3.20 22.08
N ALA A 121 22.69 -2.74 22.49
CA ALA A 121 21.45 -3.49 22.31
C ALA A 121 20.37 -2.64 21.65
N VAL A 122 19.46 -3.31 20.94
CA VAL A 122 18.26 -2.71 20.39
C VAL A 122 17.06 -3.40 21.03
N VAL A 123 16.11 -2.62 21.52
CA VAL A 123 14.84 -3.10 22.05
C VAL A 123 13.73 -2.66 21.12
N VAL A 124 13.01 -3.62 20.53
CA VAL A 124 11.85 -3.37 19.68
C VAL A 124 10.62 -3.89 20.38
N HIS A 125 9.67 -3.02 20.69
CA HIS A 125 8.32 -3.46 21.03
C HIS A 125 7.49 -3.65 19.75
N ALA A 126 7.24 -4.90 19.37
CA ALA A 126 6.50 -5.28 18.17
C ALA A 126 5.03 -5.55 18.51
N TYR A 127 4.22 -4.49 18.47
CA TYR A 127 2.77 -4.54 18.67
C TYR A 127 1.99 -4.51 17.36
N HIS A 128 2.35 -3.61 16.44
CA HIS A 128 1.76 -3.50 15.10
C HIS A 128 2.65 -4.24 14.09
N LEU A 129 2.23 -5.45 13.75
CA LEU A 129 3.02 -6.41 12.97
C LEU A 129 3.34 -5.91 11.55
N ASP A 130 2.45 -5.12 10.94
CA ASP A 130 2.61 -4.46 9.64
C ASP A 130 3.86 -3.58 9.56
N LEU A 131 4.32 -3.05 10.69
CA LEU A 131 5.50 -2.16 10.75
C LEU A 131 6.80 -2.90 11.08
N VAL A 132 6.76 -4.22 11.35
CA VAL A 132 7.94 -5.02 11.72
C VAL A 132 8.94 -5.11 10.57
N ALA A 133 8.46 -5.29 9.33
CA ALA A 133 9.31 -5.35 8.15
C ALA A 133 10.09 -4.03 7.94
N LEU A 134 9.40 -2.89 8.04
CA LEU A 134 10.00 -1.55 7.93
C LEU A 134 11.09 -1.32 8.99
N LEU A 135 10.82 -1.71 10.24
CA LEU A 135 11.83 -1.63 11.31
C LEU A 135 13.01 -2.56 11.02
N GLY A 136 12.76 -3.78 10.54
CA GLY A 136 13.81 -4.73 10.18
C GLY A 136 14.71 -4.23 9.04
N GLU A 137 14.15 -3.52 8.05
CA GLU A 137 14.92 -2.86 6.99
C GLU A 137 15.80 -1.74 7.54
N ARG A 138 15.25 -0.89 8.42
CA ARG A 138 16.01 0.20 9.03
C ARG A 138 17.12 -0.31 9.95
N LEU A 139 16.85 -1.35 10.73
CA LEU A 139 17.84 -1.99 11.59
C LEU A 139 18.98 -2.65 10.79
N ALA A 140 18.74 -3.04 9.54
CA ALA A 140 19.79 -3.58 8.67
C ALA A 140 20.87 -2.54 8.30
N PHE A 141 20.64 -1.24 8.57
CA PHE A 141 21.66 -0.20 8.40
C PHE A 141 22.67 -0.10 9.54
N PHE A 142 22.48 -0.83 10.65
CA PHE A 142 23.50 -0.93 11.70
C PHE A 142 24.76 -1.59 11.16
N SER A 143 25.86 -0.84 11.14
CA SER A 143 27.19 -1.37 10.78
C SER A 143 27.95 -1.94 11.99
N GLU A 144 27.48 -1.69 13.20
CA GLU A 144 28.08 -2.14 14.46
C GLU A 144 27.31 -3.36 15.00
N PRO A 145 27.98 -4.39 15.56
CA PRO A 145 27.29 -5.50 16.20
C PRO A 145 26.42 -5.04 17.37
N PHE A 146 25.18 -5.53 17.44
CA PHE A 146 24.23 -5.29 18.52
C PHE A 146 23.44 -6.56 18.85
N ASP A 147 22.94 -6.67 20.08
CA ASP A 147 21.96 -7.68 20.47
C ASP A 147 20.54 -7.13 20.31
N LEU A 148 19.62 -7.90 19.71
CA LEU A 148 18.24 -7.51 19.48
C LEU A 148 17.30 -8.19 20.49
N PHE A 149 16.49 -7.40 21.18
CA PHE A 149 15.39 -7.87 22.02
C PHE A 149 14.05 -7.43 21.42
N ILE A 150 13.17 -8.40 21.18
CA ILE A 150 11.84 -8.19 20.60
C ILE A 150 10.81 -8.45 21.68
N THR A 151 10.20 -7.39 22.23
CA THR A 151 9.08 -7.55 23.16
C THR A 151 7.78 -7.52 22.38
N THR A 152 6.87 -8.47 22.62
CA THR A 152 5.62 -8.54 21.85
C THR A 152 4.51 -9.25 22.64
N PRO A 153 3.23 -8.88 22.48
CA PRO A 153 2.11 -9.69 22.97
C PRO A 153 1.73 -10.83 22.05
N HIS A 154 2.31 -10.89 20.85
CA HIS A 154 2.03 -11.92 19.85
C HIS A 154 2.82 -13.21 20.14
N ALA A 155 2.38 -14.31 19.56
CA ALA A 155 3.09 -15.59 19.70
C ALA A 155 4.48 -15.53 19.05
N PRO A 156 5.52 -16.18 19.59
CA PRO A 156 6.88 -16.12 19.03
C PRO A 156 7.00 -16.63 17.59
N ASP A 157 6.11 -17.54 17.18
CA ASP A 157 6.04 -18.14 15.86
C ASP A 157 5.21 -17.34 14.86
N THR A 158 4.73 -16.16 15.26
CA THR A 158 4.07 -15.19 14.37
C THR A 158 5.00 -14.86 13.19
N PRO A 159 4.53 -14.93 11.92
CA PRO A 159 5.39 -14.82 10.74
C PRO A 159 6.32 -13.61 10.72
N GLU A 160 5.83 -12.44 11.14
CA GLU A 160 6.60 -11.18 11.14
C GLU A 160 7.71 -11.19 12.20
N ILE A 161 7.43 -11.78 13.37
CA ILE A 161 8.41 -11.95 14.45
C ILE A 161 9.47 -12.97 14.02
N VAL A 162 9.05 -14.08 13.42
CA VAL A 162 9.95 -15.09 12.85
C VAL A 162 10.81 -14.49 11.74
N ALA A 163 10.24 -13.68 10.85
CA ALA A 163 10.98 -13.00 9.81
C ALA A 163 12.04 -12.04 10.39
N LEU A 164 11.71 -11.30 11.44
CA LEU A 164 12.66 -10.44 12.13
C LEU A 164 13.78 -11.25 12.81
N GLN A 165 13.45 -12.38 13.45
CA GLN A 165 14.43 -13.28 14.05
C GLN A 165 15.33 -13.97 13.01
N GLN A 166 14.78 -14.35 11.85
CA GLN A 166 15.55 -14.90 10.73
C GLN A 166 16.52 -13.87 10.17
N ARG A 167 16.11 -12.61 10.10
CA ARG A 167 16.94 -11.48 9.62
C ARG A 167 18.04 -11.09 10.60
N PHE A 168 17.80 -11.23 11.90
CA PHE A 168 18.78 -10.98 12.96
C PHE A 168 19.00 -12.25 13.80
N PRO A 169 19.81 -13.21 13.31
CA PRO A 169 20.09 -14.45 14.03
C PRO A 169 20.69 -14.16 15.42
N GLY A 170 19.97 -14.56 16.47
CA GLY A 170 20.31 -14.23 17.86
C GLY A 170 19.35 -13.24 18.53
N ALA A 171 18.35 -12.73 17.81
CA ALA A 171 17.29 -11.91 18.38
C ALA A 171 16.46 -12.69 19.42
N GLU A 172 16.30 -12.09 20.59
CA GLU A 172 15.60 -12.67 21.73
C GLU A 172 14.15 -12.18 21.78
N VAL A 173 13.18 -13.08 21.65
CA VAL A 173 11.76 -12.74 21.73
C VAL A 173 11.27 -12.89 23.17
N VAL A 174 10.68 -11.83 23.70
CA VAL A 174 10.09 -11.76 25.03
C VAL A 174 8.59 -11.52 24.90
N CYS A 175 7.81 -12.59 25.09
CA CYS A 175 6.35 -12.49 25.10
C CYS A 175 5.87 -11.79 26.37
N CYS A 176 5.09 -10.73 26.21
CA CYS A 176 4.55 -9.92 27.30
C CYS A 176 3.16 -9.40 26.94
N PRO A 177 2.20 -9.38 27.88
CA PRO A 177 0.86 -8.87 27.58
C PRO A 177 0.89 -7.38 27.19
N ASN A 178 -0.02 -6.94 26.33
CA ASN A 178 -0.14 -5.54 25.94
C ASN A 178 -0.73 -4.67 27.07
N ARG A 179 0.06 -4.44 28.11
CA ARG A 179 -0.29 -3.60 29.27
C ARG A 179 0.78 -2.55 29.45
N GLY A 180 0.36 -1.29 29.61
CA GLY A 180 1.31 -0.17 29.66
C GLY A 180 2.06 0.08 28.35
N ARG A 181 1.48 -0.34 27.22
CA ARG A 181 1.98 -0.15 25.85
C ARG A 181 3.42 -0.62 25.68
N ASP A 182 4.24 0.16 24.99
CA ASP A 182 5.66 -0.07 24.77
C ASP A 182 6.52 0.25 26.01
N ILE A 183 5.99 0.96 27.02
CA ILE A 183 6.75 1.43 28.18
C ILE A 183 6.93 0.33 29.23
N ALA A 184 5.86 -0.40 29.58
CA ALA A 184 5.99 -1.44 30.60
C ALA A 184 6.91 -2.59 30.19
N PRO A 185 6.75 -3.19 28.98
CA PRO A 185 7.66 -4.24 28.51
C PRO A 185 9.11 -3.78 28.43
N PHE A 186 9.32 -2.52 28.02
CA PHE A 186 10.64 -1.90 27.97
C PHE A 186 11.29 -1.79 29.37
N LEU A 187 10.58 -1.21 30.34
CA LEU A 187 11.12 -1.02 31.70
C LEU A 187 11.36 -2.36 32.41
N GLN A 188 10.51 -3.35 32.17
CA GLN A 188 10.67 -4.71 32.70
C GLN A 188 11.89 -5.44 32.10
N LEU A 189 12.26 -5.12 30.86
CA LEU A 189 13.45 -5.68 30.21
C LEU A 189 14.76 -5.01 30.68
N LEU A 190 14.69 -3.78 31.22
CA LEU A 190 15.86 -2.97 31.58
C LEU A 190 16.91 -3.68 32.47
N PRO A 191 16.57 -4.55 33.45
CA PRO A 191 17.55 -5.29 34.22
C PRO A 191 18.50 -6.15 33.35
N SER A 192 17.96 -6.78 32.30
CA SER A 192 18.74 -7.60 31.35
C SER A 192 19.63 -6.74 30.45
N LEU A 193 19.32 -5.44 30.34
CA LEU A 193 20.05 -4.49 29.51
C LEU A 193 21.23 -3.83 30.25
N GLN A 194 21.38 -4.01 31.57
CA GLN A 194 22.43 -3.36 32.37
C GLN A 194 23.87 -3.68 31.93
N ARG A 195 24.03 -4.74 31.13
CA ARG A 195 25.33 -5.17 30.56
C ARG A 195 25.79 -4.38 29.34
N TYR A 196 24.93 -3.55 28.74
CA TYR A 196 25.26 -2.79 27.53
C TYR A 196 25.69 -1.36 27.85
N ASP A 197 26.54 -0.79 26.99
CA ASP A 197 27.01 0.59 27.11
C ASP A 197 25.90 1.57 26.70
N TRP A 198 25.18 1.23 25.63
CA TRP A 198 24.06 1.99 25.07
C TRP A 198 23.01 1.04 24.51
N CYS A 199 21.76 1.46 24.64
CA CYS A 199 20.62 0.77 24.06
C CYS A 199 19.79 1.72 23.21
N LEU A 200 19.23 1.23 22.11
CA LEU A 200 18.24 1.93 21.30
C LEU A 200 16.86 1.35 21.59
N LYS A 201 15.92 2.18 22.04
CA LYS A 201 14.51 1.81 22.22
C LYS A 201 13.71 2.20 20.98
N LEU A 202 13.02 1.23 20.41
CA LEU A 202 12.09 1.38 19.30
C LEU A 202 10.76 0.68 19.63
N HIS A 203 9.72 1.06 18.91
CA HIS A 203 8.47 0.32 18.89
C HIS A 203 7.78 0.50 17.55
N THR A 204 6.89 -0.41 17.21
CA THR A 204 5.97 -0.23 16.09
C THR A 204 4.95 0.84 16.50
N LYS A 205 5.00 2.03 15.89
CA LYS A 205 4.06 3.12 16.18
C LYS A 205 3.09 3.30 15.00
N GLN A 206 1.84 2.88 15.17
CA GLN A 206 0.83 3.05 14.12
C GLN A 206 0.27 4.48 14.14
N GLY A 207 0.09 5.05 12.95
CA GLY A 207 -0.44 6.38 12.74
C GLY A 207 -1.30 6.40 11.51
N VAL A 208 -2.60 6.69 11.69
CA VAL A 208 -3.60 6.62 10.62
C VAL A 208 -3.74 7.94 9.85
N THR A 209 -3.37 9.06 10.47
CA THR A 209 -3.33 10.38 9.81
C THR A 209 -1.96 10.63 9.18
N ALA A 210 -1.90 11.49 8.16
CA ALA A 210 -0.63 11.94 7.57
C ALA A 210 0.32 12.52 8.64
N VAL A 211 -0.23 13.25 9.61
CA VAL A 211 0.50 13.81 10.75
C VAL A 211 1.09 12.71 11.65
N ALA A 212 0.36 11.62 11.90
CA ALA A 212 0.85 10.51 12.70
C ALA A 212 1.91 9.66 11.98
N LYS A 213 1.82 9.53 10.65
CA LYS A 213 2.89 8.93 9.81
C LYS A 213 4.15 9.80 9.83
N GLN A 214 4.02 11.10 9.61
CA GLN A 214 5.12 12.07 9.73
C GLN A 214 5.75 12.03 11.12
N TRP A 215 4.96 11.86 12.18
CA TRP A 215 5.47 11.71 13.54
C TRP A 215 6.34 10.46 13.67
N ARG A 216 5.86 9.31 13.20
CA ARG A 216 6.65 8.06 13.20
C ARG A 216 7.93 8.21 12.38
N ASP A 217 7.85 8.80 11.19
CA ASP A 217 8.99 8.90 10.29
C ASP A 217 10.05 9.87 10.87
N ALA A 218 9.61 11.00 11.44
CA ALA A 218 10.50 11.92 12.16
C ALA A 218 11.17 11.28 13.38
N LEU A 219 10.45 10.43 14.15
CA LEU A 219 11.03 9.66 15.24
C LEU A 219 12.12 8.72 14.74
N LEU A 220 11.81 7.89 13.74
CA LEU A 220 12.70 6.86 13.22
C LEU A 220 13.93 7.46 12.54
N GLU A 221 13.77 8.46 11.68
CA GLU A 221 14.90 9.10 10.98
C GLU A 221 15.84 9.82 11.94
N SER A 222 15.34 10.32 13.07
CA SER A 222 16.18 10.99 14.08
C SER A 222 17.04 9.99 14.86
N VAL A 223 16.48 8.87 15.29
CA VAL A 223 17.20 7.90 16.14
C VAL A 223 17.90 6.80 15.36
N LEU A 224 17.49 6.57 14.11
CA LEU A 224 18.01 5.56 13.20
C LEU A 224 18.22 6.17 11.79
N PRO A 225 19.15 7.14 11.65
CA PRO A 225 19.43 7.82 10.39
C PRO A 225 20.15 6.89 9.39
N ALA A 226 20.53 7.42 8.22
CA ALA A 226 21.28 6.68 7.22
C ALA A 226 22.60 6.10 7.77
N ALA A 227 23.12 5.03 7.15
CA ALA A 227 24.22 4.23 7.70
C ALA A 227 25.47 5.04 8.10
N ASP A 228 25.83 6.08 7.35
CA ASP A 228 26.99 6.94 7.64
C ASP A 228 26.76 7.82 8.87
N ASP A 229 25.57 8.41 8.98
CA ASP A 229 25.17 9.24 10.11
C ASP A 229 24.95 8.41 11.38
N LEU A 230 24.43 7.19 11.23
CA LEU A 230 24.28 6.24 12.34
C LEU A 230 25.65 5.83 12.90
N ARG A 231 26.65 5.61 12.04
CA ARG A 231 28.04 5.39 12.48
C ARG A 231 28.59 6.58 13.26
N ASN A 232 28.36 7.79 12.76
CA ASN A 232 28.80 9.02 13.42
C ASN A 232 28.12 9.22 14.78
N LEU A 233 26.81 8.95 14.86
CA LEU A 233 26.03 9.00 16.09
C LEU A 233 26.56 8.01 17.13
N VAL A 234 26.72 6.74 16.77
CA VAL A 234 27.24 5.71 17.70
C VAL A 234 28.65 6.07 18.19
N ALA A 235 29.52 6.54 17.29
CA ALA A 235 30.85 7.02 17.66
C ALA A 235 30.80 8.21 18.63
N TYR A 236 29.87 9.15 18.41
CA TYR A 236 29.65 10.29 19.30
C TYR A 236 29.18 9.86 20.70
N LEU A 237 28.18 8.99 20.77
CA LEU A 237 27.61 8.49 22.03
C LEU A 237 28.63 7.69 22.86
N ARG A 238 29.54 6.96 22.21
CA ARG A 238 30.60 6.20 22.89
C ARG A 238 31.73 7.08 23.41
N ARG A 239 32.05 8.19 22.73
CA ARG A 239 33.16 9.09 23.11
C ARG A 239 32.92 9.82 24.43
N ASP A 240 31.65 10.10 24.75
CA ASP A 240 31.32 10.83 25.97
C ASP A 240 30.56 9.92 26.96
N SER A 241 31.23 9.61 28.07
CA SER A 241 30.70 8.78 29.16
C SER A 241 29.72 9.53 30.07
N SER A 242 29.61 10.85 29.97
CA SER A 242 28.67 11.68 30.74
C SER A 242 27.25 11.64 30.16
N LEU A 243 27.11 11.37 28.85
CA LEU A 243 25.83 11.28 28.17
C LEU A 243 24.96 10.15 28.73
N ARG A 244 23.64 10.37 28.77
CA ARG A 244 22.65 9.46 29.35
C ARG A 244 21.50 9.16 28.40
N LEU A 245 21.06 10.14 27.60
CA LEU A 245 19.99 9.98 26.61
C LEU A 245 20.34 10.66 25.29
N ALA A 246 19.84 10.13 24.18
CA ALA A 246 19.81 10.83 22.90
C ALA A 246 18.51 10.55 22.15
N GLY A 247 17.90 11.55 21.53
CA GLY A 247 16.59 11.38 20.90
C GLY A 247 16.18 12.55 20.01
N PRO A 248 14.99 12.48 19.42
CA PRO A 248 14.49 13.44 18.42
C PRO A 248 14.36 14.87 18.98
N ARG A 249 15.06 15.83 18.37
CA ARG A 249 15.07 17.26 18.76
C ARG A 249 13.67 17.88 18.71
N GLN A 250 12.94 17.62 17.64
CA GLN A 250 11.60 18.17 17.39
C GLN A 250 10.56 17.67 18.40
N LEU A 251 10.85 16.57 19.09
CA LEU A 251 9.93 15.91 20.03
C LEU A 251 10.50 15.89 21.44
N PHE A 252 11.48 16.76 21.72
CA PHE A 252 12.00 16.99 23.05
C PHE A 252 11.17 18.07 23.74
N MET A 253 10.20 17.63 24.53
CA MET A 253 9.09 18.48 25.00
C MET A 253 9.22 18.86 26.47
N SER A 254 8.66 20.03 26.80
CA SER A 254 8.48 20.49 28.18
C SER A 254 7.57 19.55 28.95
N GLN A 255 8.06 19.00 30.07
CA GLN A 255 7.18 18.24 30.95
C GLN A 255 6.06 19.15 31.47
N GLN A 256 6.34 20.39 31.88
CA GLN A 256 5.32 21.29 32.44
C GLN A 256 4.20 21.63 31.47
N ALA A 257 4.53 21.88 30.20
CA ALA A 257 3.53 22.13 29.17
C ALA A 257 2.71 20.86 28.83
N MET A 258 3.29 19.68 29.05
CA MET A 258 2.72 18.39 28.67
C MET A 258 2.18 17.57 29.85
N GLN A 259 1.88 18.17 31.02
CA GLN A 259 1.45 17.40 32.21
C GLN A 259 0.05 16.78 32.07
N PHE A 260 -0.83 17.38 31.25
CA PHE A 260 -2.21 16.94 30.96
C PHE A 260 -2.86 16.09 32.09
N GLY A 261 -3.42 14.92 31.75
CA GLY A 261 -4.01 13.98 32.72
C GLY A 261 -3.01 13.23 33.59
N ASN A 262 -1.70 13.42 33.44
CA ASN A 262 -0.65 12.66 34.15
C ASN A 262 -0.18 13.32 35.44
N ARG A 263 -0.60 14.56 35.71
CA ARG A 263 -0.22 15.27 36.93
C ARG A 263 -0.40 14.44 38.22
N PRO A 264 -1.52 13.72 38.45
CA PRO A 264 -1.67 12.89 39.65
C PRO A 264 -0.62 11.78 39.76
N TRP A 265 -0.24 11.17 38.64
CA TRP A 265 0.82 10.16 38.61
C TRP A 265 2.20 10.76 38.89
N LEU A 266 2.50 11.90 38.28
CA LEU A 266 3.78 12.60 38.50
C LEU A 266 3.93 13.06 39.95
N GLU A 267 2.88 13.61 40.57
CA GLU A 267 2.85 13.97 42.01
C GLU A 267 3.12 12.77 42.92
N LYS A 268 2.70 11.56 42.52
CA LYS A 268 2.93 10.32 43.26
C LYS A 268 4.33 9.75 43.07
N LEU A 269 4.88 9.80 41.86
CA LEU A 269 6.10 9.08 41.48
C LEU A 269 7.37 9.94 41.63
N CYS A 270 7.30 11.25 41.34
CA CYS A 270 8.45 12.16 41.45
C CYS A 270 9.14 12.14 42.82
N PRO A 271 8.42 12.16 43.97
CA PRO A 271 9.06 12.11 45.29
C PRO A 271 9.83 10.81 45.55
N GLN A 272 9.39 9.69 44.97
CA GLN A 272 10.04 8.38 45.15
C GLN A 272 11.35 8.27 44.38
N LEU A 273 11.48 9.03 43.29
CA LEU A 273 12.67 9.07 42.44
C LEU A 273 13.57 10.30 42.72
N GLY A 274 13.20 11.13 43.69
CA GLY A 274 13.94 12.37 44.00
C GLY A 274 13.90 13.42 42.88
N VAL A 275 12.88 13.38 42.01
CA VAL A 275 12.74 14.32 40.87
C VAL A 275 11.89 15.52 41.30
N PRO A 276 12.38 16.76 41.18
CA PRO A 276 11.64 17.95 41.62
C PRO A 276 10.53 18.33 40.64
N LEU A 277 9.27 17.97 40.93
CA LEU A 277 8.11 18.19 40.04
C LEU A 277 7.89 19.66 39.58
N HIS A 278 8.38 20.63 40.35
CA HIS A 278 8.24 22.06 40.06
C HIS A 278 9.30 22.60 39.09
N GLU A 279 10.32 21.81 38.76
CA GLU A 279 11.25 22.13 37.69
C GLU A 279 10.66 21.69 36.34
N ASP A 280 11.03 22.36 35.26
CA ASP A 280 10.66 21.92 33.91
C ASP A 280 11.86 21.21 33.27
N TRP A 281 11.64 19.95 32.88
CA TRP A 281 12.64 19.14 32.21
C TRP A 281 12.10 18.64 30.88
N GLY A 282 13.02 18.35 29.97
CA GLY A 282 12.68 17.80 28.67
C GLY A 282 12.49 16.29 28.70
N PHE A 283 11.56 15.76 27.90
CA PHE A 283 11.42 14.33 27.63
C PHE A 283 11.16 14.08 26.14
N PHE A 284 11.48 12.89 25.64
CA PHE A 284 11.24 12.52 24.24
C PHE A 284 9.83 11.94 24.09
N ALA A 285 8.92 12.73 23.53
CA ALA A 285 7.55 12.29 23.27
C ALA A 285 7.49 11.29 22.10
N GLY A 286 6.80 10.17 22.31
CA GLY A 286 6.74 9.07 21.34
C GLY A 286 7.76 7.96 21.60
N SER A 287 8.45 8.00 22.74
CA SER A 287 9.21 6.92 23.38
C SER A 287 10.24 6.15 22.52
N MET A 288 10.78 6.77 21.45
CA MET A 288 11.92 6.23 20.68
C MET A 288 13.16 7.08 20.94
N PHE A 289 14.19 6.48 21.53
CA PHE A 289 15.40 7.17 21.94
C PHE A 289 16.53 6.17 22.26
N TRP A 290 17.75 6.67 22.24
CA TRP A 290 18.94 6.02 22.78
C TRP A 290 19.08 6.33 24.26
N PHE A 291 19.51 5.35 25.04
CA PHE A 291 19.72 5.50 26.48
C PHE A 291 20.87 4.65 27.00
N ARG A 292 21.49 5.09 28.09
CA ARG A 292 22.34 4.24 28.93
C ARG A 292 21.47 3.48 29.93
N PRO A 293 21.52 2.14 29.99
CA PRO A 293 20.69 1.34 30.89
C PRO A 293 20.76 1.75 32.36
N GLN A 294 21.94 2.17 32.82
CA GLN A 294 22.18 2.57 34.20
C GLN A 294 21.47 3.89 34.55
N ALA A 295 21.14 4.71 33.56
CA ALA A 295 20.44 5.98 33.75
C ALA A 295 18.96 5.81 34.13
N LEU A 296 18.39 4.64 33.85
CA LEU A 296 16.96 4.36 34.03
C LEU A 296 16.69 3.28 35.10
N ALA A 297 17.73 2.84 35.82
CA ALA A 297 17.63 1.74 36.78
C ALA A 297 16.59 2.01 37.89
N ASP A 298 16.55 3.23 38.42
CA ASP A 298 15.60 3.61 39.48
C ASP A 298 14.16 3.66 38.96
N VAL A 299 13.95 4.14 37.71
CA VAL A 299 12.63 4.15 37.07
C VAL A 299 12.13 2.74 36.81
N ALA A 300 13.00 1.83 36.35
CA ALA A 300 12.63 0.43 36.14
C ALA A 300 12.34 -0.29 37.46
N SER A 301 13.15 -0.05 38.51
CA SER A 301 12.91 -0.59 39.84
C SER A 301 11.53 -0.18 40.37
N LEU A 302 11.19 1.11 40.23
CA LEU A 302 9.87 1.62 40.60
C LEU A 302 8.77 0.99 39.74
N ALA A 303 8.93 0.96 38.42
CA ALA A 303 7.93 0.41 37.50
C ALA A 303 7.59 -1.07 37.79
N ASN A 304 8.56 -1.86 38.26
CA ASN A 304 8.35 -3.26 38.65
C ASN A 304 7.45 -3.43 39.88
N THR A 305 7.24 -2.37 40.68
CA THR A 305 6.33 -2.38 41.83
C THR A 305 4.91 -1.92 41.48
N LEU A 306 4.70 -1.41 40.26
CA LEU A 306 3.45 -0.80 39.84
C LEU A 306 2.62 -1.76 38.98
N THR A 307 1.30 -1.62 39.06
CA THR A 307 0.37 -2.35 38.20
C THR A 307 -0.08 -1.43 37.06
N PHE A 308 0.23 -1.83 35.83
CA PHE A 308 -0.17 -1.11 34.63
C PHE A 308 -1.62 -1.41 34.24
N GLU A 309 -2.32 -0.37 33.80
CA GLU A 309 -3.68 -0.47 33.29
C GLU A 309 -3.74 -1.28 31.98
N PRO A 310 -4.87 -1.96 31.70
CA PRO A 310 -5.15 -2.48 30.36
C PRO A 310 -5.18 -1.38 29.31
N GLU A 311 -4.85 -1.72 28.06
CA GLU A 311 -4.97 -0.78 26.94
C GLU A 311 -6.43 -0.32 26.76
N SER A 312 -6.64 0.99 26.67
CA SER A 312 -7.98 1.61 26.60
C SER A 312 -8.14 2.62 25.47
N GLY A 313 -7.12 2.77 24.61
CA GLY A 313 -7.11 3.76 23.52
C GLY A 313 -6.91 5.21 23.96
N ALA A 314 -6.73 5.48 25.26
CA ALA A 314 -6.53 6.83 25.77
C ALA A 314 -5.22 7.44 25.23
N GLN A 315 -5.28 8.66 24.68
CA GLN A 315 -4.08 9.30 24.11
C GLN A 315 -3.13 9.85 25.17
N ASP A 316 -3.56 9.99 26.42
CA ASP A 316 -2.73 10.44 27.54
C ASP A 316 -3.37 10.13 28.92
N GLY A 317 -2.65 10.34 30.02
CA GLY A 317 -3.19 10.29 31.40
C GLY A 317 -3.07 8.93 32.12
N GLN A 318 -2.58 7.91 31.42
CA GLN A 318 -2.28 6.58 32.00
C GLN A 318 -0.85 6.51 32.56
N LEU A 319 -0.58 5.55 33.46
CA LEU A 319 0.73 5.37 34.09
C LEU A 319 1.91 5.29 33.10
N ALA A 320 1.72 4.64 31.95
CA ALA A 320 2.74 4.54 30.91
C ALA A 320 3.23 5.90 30.40
N HIS A 321 2.31 6.86 30.21
CA HIS A 321 2.65 8.20 29.73
C HIS A 321 3.32 9.05 30.83
N ALA A 322 2.99 8.82 32.10
CA ALA A 322 3.70 9.44 33.22
C ALA A 322 5.15 8.92 33.32
N LEU A 323 5.36 7.60 33.13
CA LEU A 323 6.69 6.98 33.13
C LEU A 323 7.54 7.40 31.92
N GLU A 324 6.95 7.58 30.73
CA GLU A 324 7.63 8.15 29.56
C GLU A 324 8.24 9.53 29.88
N ARG A 325 7.48 10.40 30.54
CA ARG A 325 7.95 11.73 30.94
C ARG A 325 9.04 11.69 32.02
N LEU A 326 8.93 10.73 32.95
CA LEU A 326 9.92 10.52 34.02
C LEU A 326 11.27 10.02 33.51
N VAL A 327 11.36 9.41 32.32
CA VAL A 327 12.65 9.10 31.67
C VAL A 327 13.50 10.37 31.54
N GLY A 328 12.89 11.49 31.16
CA GLY A 328 13.54 12.80 31.20
C GLY A 328 13.86 13.23 32.64
N GLY A 329 12.89 13.11 33.54
CA GLY A 329 13.00 13.62 34.92
C GLY A 329 14.12 13.01 35.75
N VAL A 330 14.48 11.74 35.55
CA VAL A 330 15.59 11.10 36.27
C VAL A 330 16.96 11.34 35.63
N THR A 331 16.98 11.80 34.38
CA THR A 331 18.23 11.97 33.60
C THR A 331 18.62 13.43 33.39
N VAL A 332 17.64 14.34 33.36
CA VAL A 332 17.77 15.79 33.08
C VAL A 332 18.16 16.68 34.27
N PRO A 333 18.10 16.30 35.57
CA PRO A 333 18.55 17.17 36.67
C PRO A 333 20.04 17.55 36.64
N GLN A 334 20.80 17.11 35.63
CA GLN A 334 22.17 17.51 35.36
C GLN A 334 22.29 17.83 33.86
N ALA A 335 22.23 19.12 33.53
CA ALA A 335 22.37 19.62 32.16
C ALA A 335 23.68 19.11 31.50
N GLU A 336 23.70 19.05 30.15
CA GLU A 336 24.78 18.50 29.29
C GLU A 336 24.81 16.97 29.09
N ARG A 337 23.87 16.22 29.66
CA ARG A 337 23.80 14.74 29.51
C ARG A 337 22.84 14.22 28.45
N VAL A 338 22.09 15.10 27.79
CA VAL A 338 21.09 14.76 26.77
C VAL A 338 21.52 15.29 25.41
N VAL A 339 21.33 14.47 24.38
CA VAL A 339 21.62 14.81 22.99
C VAL A 339 20.33 14.86 22.17
N LEU A 340 20.20 15.92 21.38
CA LEU A 340 19.08 16.19 20.48
C LEU A 340 19.50 15.91 19.03
N LEU A 341 18.84 14.94 18.43
CA LEU A 341 19.08 14.39 17.10
C LEU A 341 18.06 14.95 16.11
N GLY A 342 18.49 15.34 14.91
CA GLY A 342 17.60 15.81 13.87
C GLY A 342 18.37 16.27 12.65
N HIS A 343 17.76 17.12 11.83
CA HIS A 343 18.41 17.72 10.66
C HIS A 343 18.56 19.23 10.86
N ASP A 344 19.67 19.80 10.37
CA ASP A 344 19.88 21.24 10.29
C ASP A 344 19.01 21.88 9.17
N ALA A 345 19.05 23.21 9.04
CA ALA A 345 18.28 23.94 8.02
C ALA A 345 18.69 23.59 6.57
N SER A 346 19.82 22.90 6.37
CA SER A 346 20.28 22.41 5.07
C SER A 346 19.91 20.94 4.81
N GLY A 347 19.19 20.30 5.73
CA GLY A 347 18.79 18.89 5.63
C GLY A 347 19.88 17.90 6.00
N ARG A 348 21.00 18.33 6.60
CA ARG A 348 22.06 17.42 7.07
C ARG A 348 21.80 16.96 8.49
N PHE A 349 22.08 15.69 8.78
CA PHE A 349 21.95 15.14 10.13
C PHE A 349 22.85 15.90 11.11
N ASP A 350 22.27 16.30 12.23
CA ASP A 350 22.89 17.19 13.21
C ASP A 350 22.68 16.65 14.64
N ILE A 351 23.76 16.74 15.43
CA ILE A 351 23.84 16.24 16.80
C ILE A 351 24.12 17.43 17.72
N GLN A 352 23.14 17.79 18.56
CA GLN A 352 23.24 18.94 19.44
C GLN A 352 23.12 18.52 20.90
N ARG A 353 24.00 19.00 21.79
CA ARG A 353 23.82 18.81 23.24
C ARG A 353 22.76 19.77 23.76
N TRP A 354 21.87 19.26 24.60
CA TRP A 354 20.93 20.10 25.32
C TRP A 354 21.62 20.80 26.50
N GLN A 355 21.40 22.11 26.62
CA GLN A 355 21.93 22.97 27.68
C GLN A 355 20.79 23.60 28.47
N GLN A 356 21.04 23.84 29.76
CA GLN A 356 20.08 24.52 30.63
C GLN A 356 19.81 25.93 30.10
N GLY A 357 18.53 26.26 29.87
CA GLY A 357 18.12 27.54 29.26
C GLY A 357 17.81 27.46 27.76
N MET A 358 18.08 26.33 27.08
CA MET A 358 17.47 26.08 25.77
C MET A 358 15.94 25.94 25.92
N PRO A 359 15.13 26.60 25.07
CA PRO A 359 13.69 26.48 25.14
C PRO A 359 13.27 25.03 24.88
N LEU A 360 12.38 24.51 25.72
CA LEU A 360 11.74 23.22 25.52
C LEU A 360 10.52 23.41 24.60
N GLU A 361 10.22 22.39 23.79
CA GLU A 361 9.05 22.45 22.93
C GLU A 361 7.77 22.37 23.77
N THR A 362 6.86 23.33 23.56
CA THR A 362 5.59 23.45 24.29
C THR A 362 4.38 23.23 23.39
N THR A 363 4.60 23.15 22.08
CA THR A 363 3.60 22.91 21.05
C THR A 363 3.27 21.43 20.98
N MET A 364 1.99 21.08 20.95
CA MET A 364 1.56 19.69 20.74
C MET A 364 2.21 19.07 19.50
N PRO A 365 2.68 17.80 19.54
CA PRO A 365 3.39 17.18 18.42
C PRO A 365 2.63 17.22 17.10
N SER A 366 1.30 17.10 17.16
CA SER A 366 0.41 17.15 16.00
C SER A 366 0.43 18.50 15.27
N ARG A 367 0.64 19.61 15.98
CA ARG A 367 0.72 20.96 15.41
C ARG A 367 2.11 21.27 14.86
N LEU A 368 3.15 20.78 15.53
CA LEU A 368 4.54 20.97 15.10
C LEU A 368 4.81 20.35 13.72
N LEU A 369 4.26 19.15 13.48
CA LEU A 369 4.46 18.40 12.25
C LEU A 369 3.52 18.84 11.12
N ALA A 370 2.36 19.43 11.44
CA ALA A 370 1.50 20.06 10.44
C ALA A 370 2.15 21.32 9.82
N ALA A 371 2.96 22.05 10.59
CA ALA A 371 3.62 23.27 10.13
C ALA A 371 4.80 23.04 9.17
N SER A 372 5.41 21.85 9.16
CA SER A 372 6.54 21.52 8.26
C SER A 372 6.10 21.08 6.86
N ALA A 373 4.80 20.82 6.64
CA ALA A 373 4.23 20.45 5.34
C ALA A 373 4.06 21.63 4.38
N THR A 374 4.15 22.87 4.86
CA THR A 374 4.08 24.08 4.03
C THR A 374 5.48 24.65 3.79
N SER A 375 6.10 24.33 2.65
CA SER A 375 7.18 25.16 2.11
C SER A 375 6.55 26.43 1.52
N ALA A 376 6.38 27.47 2.35
CA ALA A 376 5.95 28.78 1.88
C ALA A 376 7.17 29.66 1.56
N PRO A 377 7.16 30.42 0.44
CA PRO A 377 8.14 31.47 0.20
C PRO A 377 7.92 32.64 1.17
N ALA A 378 9.05 33.24 1.58
CA ALA A 378 9.23 34.51 2.28
C ALA A 378 7.99 35.18 2.90
N ALA A 379 7.97 35.21 4.24
CA ALA A 379 6.98 35.90 5.04
C ALA A 379 6.85 37.40 4.68
N VAL A 380 5.69 37.77 4.13
CA VAL A 380 5.18 39.14 4.18
C VAL A 380 4.77 39.41 5.63
N LYS A 381 5.42 40.39 6.26
CA LYS A 381 4.98 40.94 7.55
C LYS A 381 3.61 41.58 7.39
N ALA A 382 2.58 40.97 7.96
CA ALA A 382 1.31 41.63 8.24
C ALA A 382 1.12 41.76 9.75
N SER A 383 1.03 43.02 10.18
CA SER A 383 0.72 43.50 11.52
C SER A 383 -0.64 42.97 12.00
N ALA A 384 -0.67 42.25 13.12
CA ALA A 384 -1.90 41.91 13.83
C ALA A 384 -2.03 42.74 15.10
N THR A 385 -2.78 43.85 14.98
CA THR A 385 -3.51 44.43 16.11
C THR A 385 -4.79 43.61 16.27
N VAL A 386 -4.85 42.74 17.27
CA VAL A 386 -6.06 41.97 17.60
C VAL A 386 -7.02 42.87 18.35
N SER A 387 -8.12 43.25 17.70
CA SER A 387 -9.33 43.77 18.34
C SER A 387 -10.22 42.59 18.74
N ALA A 388 -10.45 42.44 20.05
CA ALA A 388 -11.43 41.51 20.60
C ALA A 388 -12.85 41.98 20.25
N THR A 389 -13.52 41.38 19.25
CA THR A 389 -14.97 41.62 19.02
C THR A 389 -15.71 40.64 18.10
N GLN A 390 -15.11 39.62 17.47
CA GLN A 390 -15.86 38.75 16.54
C GLN A 390 -16.17 37.37 17.13
N SER A 391 -17.46 37.03 17.22
CA SER A 391 -17.96 35.69 17.59
C SER A 391 -17.87 34.68 16.44
N LEU A 392 -17.74 35.16 15.21
CA LEU A 392 -17.63 34.36 14.00
C LEU A 392 -16.21 33.82 13.80
N ALA A 393 -16.11 32.55 13.41
CA ALA A 393 -14.87 31.90 13.00
C ALA A 393 -15.12 31.07 11.75
N GLY A 394 -14.15 31.04 10.84
CA GLY A 394 -14.22 30.27 9.61
C GLY A 394 -12.89 30.28 8.86
N ASP A 395 -12.76 29.39 7.89
CA ASP A 395 -11.55 29.26 7.07
C ASP A 395 -11.87 28.67 5.68
N LEU A 396 -10.96 28.86 4.72
CA LEU A 396 -11.02 28.30 3.37
C LEU A 396 -9.94 27.23 3.17
N ASN A 397 -10.32 26.13 2.53
CA ASN A 397 -9.41 25.11 2.02
C ASN A 397 -9.48 25.08 0.49
N LEU A 398 -8.49 25.74 -0.13
CA LEU A 398 -8.36 25.91 -1.58
C LEU A 398 -7.31 24.94 -2.18
N GLY A 399 -7.23 23.71 -1.65
CA GLY A 399 -6.27 22.69 -2.09
C GLY A 399 -6.41 22.25 -3.55
N ALA A 400 -5.59 21.27 -3.97
CA ALA A 400 -5.60 20.77 -5.35
C ALA A 400 -6.95 20.15 -5.74
N GLY A 401 -7.68 20.78 -6.67
CA GLY A 401 -8.99 20.33 -7.14
C GLY A 401 -9.80 21.49 -7.74
N THR A 402 -11.04 21.22 -8.13
CA THR A 402 -11.99 22.22 -8.64
C THR A 402 -13.01 22.67 -7.59
N ALA A 403 -13.04 22.08 -6.40
CA ALA A 403 -13.99 22.43 -5.35
C ALA A 403 -13.43 23.53 -4.43
N ILE A 404 -14.31 24.44 -3.99
CA ILE A 404 -14.07 25.43 -2.95
C ILE A 404 -14.62 24.86 -1.65
N ARG A 405 -13.74 24.56 -0.70
CA ARG A 405 -14.12 23.99 0.59
C ARG A 405 -13.84 24.98 1.70
N GLY A 406 -14.59 24.89 2.78
CA GLY A 406 -14.36 25.72 3.96
C GLY A 406 -15.31 25.41 5.08
N TRP A 407 -15.30 26.26 6.10
CA TRP A 407 -16.26 26.21 7.19
C TRP A 407 -16.52 27.60 7.75
N LEU A 408 -17.71 27.80 8.31
CA LEU A 408 -18.09 29.02 9.01
C LEU A 408 -19.02 28.66 10.19
N ALA A 409 -18.66 29.11 11.38
CA ALA A 409 -19.46 28.92 12.58
C ALA A 409 -19.54 30.22 13.41
N ASP A 410 -20.65 30.37 14.14
CA ASP A 410 -20.73 31.32 15.24
C ASP A 410 -20.43 30.56 16.54
N ARG A 411 -19.44 31.02 17.29
CA ARG A 411 -19.09 30.40 18.58
C ARG A 411 -20.24 30.44 19.59
N ASN A 412 -21.21 31.33 19.39
CA ASN A 412 -22.34 31.52 20.28
C ASN A 412 -23.64 30.84 19.80
N SER A 413 -23.66 30.21 18.62
CA SER A 413 -24.85 29.57 18.07
C SER A 413 -24.50 28.27 17.34
N SER A 414 -25.23 27.21 17.67
CA SER A 414 -25.08 25.87 17.06
C SER A 414 -25.72 25.74 15.68
N GLU A 415 -26.46 26.74 15.21
CA GLU A 415 -27.14 26.69 13.94
C GLU A 415 -26.14 26.79 12.76
N PRO A 416 -26.28 25.95 11.71
CA PRO A 416 -25.56 26.11 10.46
C PRO A 416 -25.73 27.51 9.86
N ARG A 417 -24.65 28.08 9.33
CA ARG A 417 -24.69 29.44 8.74
C ARG A 417 -24.65 29.41 7.23
N ALA A 418 -25.45 30.27 6.61
CA ALA A 418 -25.32 30.56 5.18
C ALA A 418 -24.04 31.37 4.95
N VAL A 419 -23.27 30.97 3.93
CA VAL A 419 -22.03 31.64 3.55
C VAL A 419 -22.13 32.12 2.11
N VAL A 420 -21.45 33.22 1.82
CA VAL A 420 -21.26 33.73 0.47
C VAL A 420 -19.79 33.60 0.11
N ILE A 421 -19.50 32.89 -0.97
CA ILE A 421 -18.19 32.77 -1.57
C ILE A 421 -18.14 33.78 -2.71
N ARG A 422 -17.37 34.85 -2.56
CA ARG A 422 -17.16 35.84 -3.61
C ARG A 422 -15.89 35.52 -4.39
N ILE A 423 -15.98 35.47 -5.71
CA ILE A 423 -14.86 35.23 -6.62
C ILE A 423 -14.63 36.48 -7.47
N ASP A 424 -13.39 36.98 -7.47
CA ASP A 424 -12.94 38.18 -8.21
C ASP A 424 -13.79 39.44 -7.99
N GLY A 425 -14.40 39.54 -6.81
CA GLY A 425 -15.27 40.67 -6.47
C GLY A 425 -16.59 40.73 -7.25
N ARG A 426 -16.90 39.73 -8.10
CA ARG A 426 -18.01 39.80 -9.08
C ARG A 426 -18.98 38.63 -8.98
N HIS A 427 -18.47 37.41 -8.83
CA HIS A 427 -19.30 36.21 -8.74
C HIS A 427 -19.57 35.91 -7.28
N GLU A 428 -20.81 35.65 -6.90
CA GLU A 428 -21.18 35.24 -5.55
C GLU A 428 -21.90 33.90 -5.61
N ILE A 429 -21.44 32.94 -4.80
CA ILE A 429 -22.06 31.63 -4.61
C ILE A 429 -22.54 31.59 -3.17
N GLU A 430 -23.82 31.31 -2.96
CA GLU A 430 -24.39 31.12 -1.63
C GLU A 430 -24.51 29.62 -1.33
N VAL A 431 -24.01 29.19 -0.17
CA VAL A 431 -24.10 27.79 0.28
C VAL A 431 -24.32 27.73 1.78
N LEU A 432 -25.06 26.73 2.25
CA LEU A 432 -25.27 26.51 3.68
C LEU A 432 -24.11 25.66 4.24
N ALA A 433 -23.44 26.15 5.29
CA ALA A 433 -22.38 25.42 5.96
C ALA A 433 -22.95 24.45 7.00
N ASN A 434 -23.52 23.34 6.55
CA ASN A 434 -24.19 22.32 7.38
C ASN A 434 -23.54 20.93 7.31
N GLN A 435 -22.44 20.79 6.58
CA GLN A 435 -21.76 19.50 6.42
C GLN A 435 -20.96 19.19 7.69
N PHE A 436 -21.03 17.93 8.12
CA PHE A 436 -20.32 17.45 9.30
C PHE A 436 -18.83 17.29 9.04
N ARG A 437 -18.01 17.78 9.96
CA ARG A 437 -16.58 17.55 10.03
C ARG A 437 -16.17 17.22 11.46
N ILE A 438 -15.57 16.05 11.64
CA ILE A 438 -15.16 15.55 12.96
C ILE A 438 -14.18 16.49 13.65
N ASP A 439 -13.27 17.12 12.90
CA ASP A 439 -12.32 18.06 13.45
C ASP A 439 -12.99 19.34 13.98
N LEU A 440 -14.09 19.79 13.40
CA LEU A 440 -14.85 20.93 13.93
C LEU A 440 -15.51 20.59 15.27
N LEU A 441 -16.08 19.38 15.38
CA LEU A 441 -16.63 18.85 16.63
C LEU A 441 -15.53 18.73 17.71
N GLU A 442 -14.39 18.13 17.38
CA GLU A 442 -13.25 17.95 18.30
C GLU A 442 -12.65 19.30 18.76
N ASN A 443 -12.76 20.35 17.95
CA ASN A 443 -12.35 21.72 18.33
C ASN A 443 -13.44 22.52 19.07
N GLY A 444 -14.52 21.86 19.51
CA GLY A 444 -15.57 22.45 20.33
C GLY A 444 -16.56 23.34 19.56
N LEU A 445 -16.66 23.19 18.24
CA LEU A 445 -17.66 23.88 17.42
C LEU A 445 -18.93 23.03 17.33
N HIS A 446 -19.73 23.10 18.39
CA HIS A 446 -21.08 22.51 18.50
C HIS A 446 -21.10 21.05 18.05
N GLU A 447 -21.96 20.69 17.09
CA GLU A 447 -22.11 19.32 16.57
C GLU A 447 -21.19 19.02 15.38
N GLY A 448 -20.24 19.90 15.04
CA GLY A 448 -19.34 19.74 13.90
C GLY A 448 -19.97 19.98 12.52
N ARG A 449 -21.24 20.40 12.45
CA ARG A 449 -22.00 20.67 11.21
C ARG A 449 -21.87 22.11 10.74
N HIS A 450 -20.63 22.53 10.45
CA HIS A 450 -20.32 23.91 10.08
C HIS A 450 -19.47 24.04 8.82
N SER A 451 -19.32 22.98 8.04
CA SER A 451 -18.52 22.97 6.81
C SER A 451 -19.36 23.05 5.54
N PHE A 452 -18.74 23.46 4.44
CA PHE A 452 -19.36 23.55 3.13
C PHE A 452 -18.40 23.11 2.02
N GLU A 453 -18.99 22.71 0.89
CA GLU A 453 -18.32 22.51 -0.38
C GLU A 453 -19.13 23.22 -1.48
N ALA A 454 -18.45 23.94 -2.36
CA ALA A 454 -19.02 24.60 -3.52
C ALA A 454 -18.09 24.44 -4.74
N TYR A 455 -18.57 24.81 -5.93
CA TYR A 455 -17.78 24.74 -7.16
C TYR A 455 -17.81 26.12 -7.87
N PRO A 456 -16.69 26.58 -8.43
CA PRO A 456 -16.69 27.79 -9.23
C PRO A 456 -17.57 27.60 -10.48
N PRO A 457 -18.11 28.69 -11.06
CA PRO A 457 -18.69 28.66 -12.39
C PRO A 457 -17.73 28.05 -13.40
N VAL A 458 -18.26 27.32 -14.39
CA VAL A 458 -17.45 26.58 -15.39
C VAL A 458 -16.50 27.51 -16.13
N GLU A 459 -16.93 28.75 -16.41
CA GLU A 459 -16.16 29.79 -17.08
C GLU A 459 -14.93 30.27 -16.30
N LEU A 460 -14.86 30.02 -14.99
CA LEU A 460 -13.70 30.33 -14.14
C LEU A 460 -12.75 29.13 -13.98
N VAL A 461 -13.02 28.00 -14.63
CA VAL A 461 -12.11 26.85 -14.69
C VAL A 461 -11.22 26.97 -15.93
N ASP A 462 -10.50 28.09 -16.01
CA ASP A 462 -9.74 28.55 -17.18
C ASP A 462 -8.21 28.46 -17.00
N GLY A 463 -7.75 27.96 -15.85
CA GLY A 463 -6.33 27.87 -15.49
C GLY A 463 -5.71 29.20 -15.08
N GLN A 464 -6.50 30.25 -14.87
CA GLN A 464 -6.05 31.52 -14.31
C GLN A 464 -6.14 31.51 -12.78
N ARG A 465 -5.52 32.51 -12.16
CA ARG A 465 -5.58 32.73 -10.71
C ARG A 465 -6.78 33.61 -10.40
N HIS A 466 -7.66 33.13 -9.52
CA HIS A 466 -8.83 33.84 -9.04
C HIS A 466 -8.71 34.13 -7.55
N SER A 467 -9.24 35.27 -7.13
CA SER A 467 -9.33 35.69 -5.73
C SER A 467 -10.66 35.24 -5.12
N ILE A 468 -10.63 34.69 -3.91
CA ILE A 468 -11.78 34.12 -3.22
C ILE A 468 -11.92 34.76 -1.85
N GLU A 469 -13.13 35.23 -1.53
CA GLU A 469 -13.52 35.72 -0.21
C GLU A 469 -14.65 34.86 0.36
N LEU A 470 -14.51 34.44 1.60
CA LEU A 470 -15.58 33.83 2.40
C LEU A 470 -16.25 34.90 3.24
N LEU A 471 -17.55 35.10 3.03
CA LEU A 471 -18.36 36.06 3.77
C LEU A 471 -19.49 35.34 4.52
N ASP A 472 -19.84 35.86 5.69
CA ASP A 472 -21.10 35.51 6.35
C ASP A 472 -22.27 36.11 5.56
N ALA A 473 -23.26 35.30 5.16
CA ALA A 473 -24.35 35.77 4.31
C ALA A 473 -25.20 36.86 4.97
N LEU A 474 -25.38 36.78 6.30
CA LEU A 474 -26.20 37.71 7.08
C LEU A 474 -25.52 39.07 7.26
N THR A 475 -24.28 39.08 7.76
CA THR A 475 -23.56 40.31 8.12
C THR A 475 -22.75 40.88 6.96
N ARG A 476 -22.54 40.09 5.89
CA ARG A 476 -21.66 40.39 4.75
C ARG A 476 -20.23 40.72 5.17
N GLN A 477 -19.82 40.33 6.38
CA GLN A 477 -18.45 40.48 6.86
C GLN A 477 -17.55 39.41 6.23
N PRO A 478 -16.37 39.78 5.71
CA PRO A 478 -15.38 38.81 5.26
C PRO A 478 -14.76 38.11 6.46
N VAL A 479 -14.63 36.80 6.38
CA VAL A 479 -14.13 35.92 7.46
C VAL A 479 -12.79 35.29 7.07
N ALA A 480 -12.67 34.85 5.81
CA ALA A 480 -11.43 34.30 5.26
C ALA A 480 -11.27 34.72 3.80
N SER A 481 -10.04 34.67 3.27
CA SER A 481 -9.78 34.91 1.85
C SER A 481 -8.55 34.12 1.39
N GLY A 482 -8.45 33.88 0.09
CA GLY A 482 -7.32 33.19 -0.52
C GLY A 482 -7.38 33.27 -2.04
N ASP A 483 -6.42 32.62 -2.71
CA ASP A 483 -6.40 32.52 -4.17
C ASP A 483 -6.45 31.06 -4.59
N ALA A 484 -7.10 30.77 -5.71
CA ALA A 484 -7.14 29.45 -6.32
C ALA A 484 -6.94 29.52 -7.83
N CYS A 485 -6.51 28.41 -8.41
CA CYS A 485 -6.39 28.24 -9.85
C CYS A 485 -7.05 26.92 -10.24
N TRP A 486 -8.05 26.98 -11.11
CA TRP A 486 -8.85 25.82 -11.50
C TRP A 486 -8.68 25.54 -12.99
N ALA A 487 -8.32 24.30 -13.33
CA ALA A 487 -8.20 23.87 -14.73
C ALA A 487 -8.76 22.46 -14.90
N PHE A 488 -9.42 22.22 -16.03
CA PHE A 488 -9.83 20.87 -16.41
C PHE A 488 -8.60 20.03 -16.76
N LYS A 489 -8.39 18.93 -16.03
CA LYS A 489 -7.34 17.95 -16.31
C LYS A 489 -7.71 16.96 -17.42
N ARG A 490 -8.96 16.96 -17.87
CA ARG A 490 -9.52 16.05 -18.88
C ARG A 490 -9.52 16.66 -20.29
N SER A 491 -9.12 15.87 -21.29
CA SER A 491 -8.79 16.34 -22.65
C SER A 491 -9.79 15.94 -23.76
N PHE A 492 -10.84 15.18 -23.46
CA PHE A 492 -11.80 14.73 -24.49
C PHE A 492 -12.78 15.84 -24.92
N SER A 493 -13.41 15.70 -26.10
CA SER A 493 -14.40 16.67 -26.62
C SER A 493 -15.73 16.04 -27.06
N ASP A 494 -15.74 14.71 -27.19
CA ASP A 494 -16.85 13.88 -27.67
C ASP A 494 -16.90 12.55 -26.87
N PHE A 495 -17.92 11.74 -27.18
CA PHE A 495 -18.18 10.49 -26.48
C PHE A 495 -17.10 9.42 -26.68
N ALA A 496 -16.52 9.35 -27.88
CA ALA A 496 -15.42 8.43 -28.19
C ALA A 496 -14.16 8.75 -27.37
N GLY A 497 -13.83 10.04 -27.26
CA GLY A 497 -12.77 10.53 -26.39
C GLY A 497 -13.07 10.28 -24.91
N TYR A 498 -14.33 10.42 -24.48
CA TYR A 498 -14.73 10.11 -23.09
C TYR A 498 -14.51 8.63 -22.75
N LEU A 499 -14.94 7.70 -23.61
CA LEU A 499 -14.69 6.27 -23.39
C LEU A 499 -13.19 5.96 -23.31
N SER A 500 -12.39 6.55 -24.19
CA SER A 500 -10.94 6.35 -24.20
C SER A 500 -10.26 6.91 -22.93
N HIS A 501 -10.71 8.08 -22.46
CA HIS A 501 -10.25 8.69 -21.21
C HIS A 501 -10.66 7.86 -19.98
N GLY A 502 -11.90 7.36 -19.95
CA GLY A 502 -12.46 6.59 -18.84
C GLY A 502 -11.71 5.29 -18.54
N VAL A 503 -10.96 4.72 -19.50
CA VAL A 503 -10.11 3.54 -19.29
C VAL A 503 -9.03 3.79 -18.23
N VAL A 504 -8.56 5.03 -18.07
CA VAL A 504 -7.48 5.39 -17.13
C VAL A 504 -7.91 6.41 -16.07
N ASP A 505 -9.02 7.11 -16.30
CA ASP A 505 -9.62 8.04 -15.35
C ASP A 505 -11.16 7.97 -15.41
N PRO A 506 -11.78 6.98 -14.72
CA PRO A 506 -13.22 6.76 -14.75
C PRO A 506 -14.01 7.81 -13.97
N TYR A 507 -13.37 8.72 -13.23
CA TYR A 507 -14.08 9.70 -12.41
C TYR A 507 -14.17 11.06 -13.08
N LEU A 508 -15.40 11.53 -13.27
CA LEU A 508 -15.72 12.82 -13.86
C LEU A 508 -16.23 13.78 -12.78
N PRO A 509 -15.36 14.60 -12.16
CA PRO A 509 -15.78 15.55 -11.13
C PRO A 509 -16.44 16.79 -11.73
N ARG A 510 -17.25 17.46 -10.91
CA ARG A 510 -17.78 18.80 -11.19
C ARG A 510 -16.71 19.90 -11.14
N PRO A 511 -17.00 21.06 -11.77
CA PRO A 511 -18.19 21.34 -12.58
C PRO A 511 -18.15 20.65 -13.95
N PHE A 512 -19.31 20.46 -14.61
CA PHE A 512 -19.38 19.80 -15.93
C PHE A 512 -19.34 20.82 -17.08
N ARG A 513 -18.38 20.69 -17.99
CA ARG A 513 -18.31 21.49 -19.23
C ARG A 513 -19.26 20.92 -20.30
N GLU A 514 -19.53 21.69 -21.35
CA GLU A 514 -20.43 21.27 -22.44
C GLU A 514 -20.04 19.93 -23.09
N ALA A 515 -18.75 19.65 -23.24
CA ALA A 515 -18.29 18.35 -23.74
C ALA A 515 -18.72 17.19 -22.82
N ASP A 516 -18.65 17.38 -21.51
CA ASP A 516 -19.05 16.37 -20.52
C ASP A 516 -20.56 16.14 -20.60
N LYS A 517 -21.36 17.21 -20.63
CA LYS A 517 -22.83 17.14 -20.73
C LYS A 517 -23.27 16.42 -22.00
N ARG A 518 -22.60 16.64 -23.14
CA ARG A 518 -22.88 15.90 -24.38
C ARG A 518 -22.60 14.40 -24.25
N CYS A 519 -21.55 14.03 -23.53
CA CYS A 519 -21.24 12.62 -23.26
C CYS A 519 -22.31 11.99 -22.36
N LEU A 520 -22.69 12.66 -21.27
CA LEU A 520 -23.75 12.20 -20.38
C LEU A 520 -25.09 12.10 -21.10
N ALA A 521 -25.45 13.08 -21.93
CA ALA A 521 -26.65 13.01 -22.78
C ALA A 521 -26.60 11.85 -23.81
N THR A 522 -25.40 11.46 -24.25
CA THR A 522 -25.24 10.26 -25.09
C THR A 522 -25.54 9.00 -24.29
N MET A 523 -25.07 8.92 -23.04
CA MET A 523 -25.36 7.81 -22.12
C MET A 523 -26.86 7.71 -21.79
N GLU A 524 -27.55 8.85 -21.65
CA GLU A 524 -29.03 8.89 -21.54
C GLU A 524 -29.71 8.26 -22.76
N ASN A 525 -29.28 8.62 -23.97
CA ASN A 525 -29.83 8.03 -25.19
C ASN A 525 -29.54 6.52 -25.31
N VAL A 526 -28.38 6.06 -24.80
CA VAL A 526 -28.06 4.62 -24.70
C VAL A 526 -29.02 3.93 -23.74
N ALA A 527 -29.28 4.52 -22.56
CA ALA A 527 -30.26 3.99 -21.61
C ALA A 527 -31.65 3.87 -22.25
N ASP A 528 -32.15 4.92 -22.88
CA ASP A 528 -33.46 4.92 -23.54
C ASP A 528 -33.55 3.87 -24.66
N ALA A 529 -32.46 3.65 -25.40
CA ALA A 529 -32.41 2.61 -26.43
C ALA A 529 -32.48 1.20 -25.85
N LEU A 530 -31.74 0.94 -24.76
CA LEU A 530 -31.77 -0.35 -24.06
C LEU A 530 -33.14 -0.60 -23.41
N VAL A 531 -33.78 0.43 -22.84
CA VAL A 531 -35.11 0.32 -22.24
C VAL A 531 -36.16 -0.08 -23.28
N ARG A 532 -36.16 0.55 -24.47
CA ARG A 532 -37.08 0.17 -25.57
C ARG A 532 -36.89 -1.28 -26.00
N GLU A 533 -35.66 -1.76 -25.99
CA GLU A 533 -35.33 -3.14 -26.33
C GLU A 533 -35.83 -4.12 -25.26
N ALA A 534 -35.58 -3.83 -23.98
CA ALA A 534 -36.09 -4.64 -22.87
C ALA A 534 -37.62 -4.73 -22.85
N GLN A 535 -38.31 -3.65 -23.20
CA GLN A 535 -39.79 -3.62 -23.32
C GLN A 535 -40.33 -4.49 -24.46
N SER A 536 -39.49 -4.85 -25.44
CA SER A 536 -39.86 -5.70 -26.57
C SER A 536 -39.59 -7.19 -26.34
N LEU A 537 -39.05 -7.58 -25.18
CA LEU A 537 -38.76 -8.98 -24.86
C LEU A 537 -40.07 -9.78 -24.69
N GLU A 538 -40.21 -10.86 -25.46
CA GLU A 538 -41.38 -11.76 -25.36
C GLU A 538 -41.40 -12.56 -24.05
N ALA A 539 -40.22 -12.92 -23.54
CA ALA A 539 -40.04 -13.64 -22.29
C ALA A 539 -39.01 -12.89 -21.41
N PRO A 540 -39.44 -11.85 -20.67
CA PRO A 540 -38.53 -11.05 -19.86
C PRO A 540 -37.95 -11.91 -18.72
N PRO A 541 -36.62 -12.03 -18.57
CA PRO A 541 -35.99 -12.79 -17.50
C PRO A 541 -36.29 -12.21 -16.11
N LEU A 542 -36.29 -13.06 -15.07
CA LEU A 542 -36.50 -12.58 -13.70
C LEU A 542 -35.20 -11.96 -13.17
N VAL A 543 -35.30 -10.79 -12.52
CA VAL A 543 -34.17 -10.17 -11.80
C VAL A 543 -34.40 -10.27 -10.30
N SER A 544 -33.48 -10.91 -9.57
CA SER A 544 -33.46 -10.89 -8.11
C SER A 544 -32.62 -9.73 -7.60
N ILE A 545 -33.20 -8.91 -6.74
CA ILE A 545 -32.53 -7.75 -6.14
C ILE A 545 -32.25 -8.09 -4.68
N VAL A 546 -30.97 -8.15 -4.29
CA VAL A 546 -30.55 -8.40 -2.92
C VAL A 546 -30.30 -7.07 -2.22
N MET A 547 -31.06 -6.80 -1.14
CA MET A 547 -30.96 -5.58 -0.35
C MET A 547 -30.79 -5.91 1.13
N PRO A 548 -29.56 -5.85 1.66
CA PRO A 548 -29.33 -6.01 3.10
C PRO A 548 -29.74 -4.74 3.86
N CYS A 549 -30.35 -4.89 5.03
CA CYS A 549 -30.71 -3.77 5.90
C CYS A 549 -30.39 -4.06 7.38
N PHE A 550 -29.88 -3.04 8.08
CA PHE A 550 -29.66 -3.06 9.53
C PHE A 550 -29.79 -1.64 10.09
N ASN A 551 -30.88 -1.38 10.82
CA ASN A 551 -31.20 -0.07 11.40
C ASN A 551 -31.25 1.07 10.36
N ARG A 552 -32.19 0.98 9.42
CA ARG A 552 -32.28 1.83 8.21
C ARG A 552 -33.65 2.47 8.02
N LEU A 553 -34.48 2.53 9.06
CA LEU A 553 -35.87 2.99 8.97
C LEU A 553 -35.99 4.36 8.27
N ASP A 554 -35.06 5.28 8.55
CA ASP A 554 -35.08 6.65 8.01
C ASP A 554 -34.65 6.77 6.54
N THR A 555 -34.13 5.69 5.93
CA THR A 555 -33.52 5.73 4.58
C THR A 555 -34.03 4.66 3.61
N ILE A 556 -34.52 3.53 4.14
CA ILE A 556 -34.85 2.33 3.33
C ILE A 556 -36.03 2.53 2.38
N GLU A 557 -36.99 3.39 2.74
CA GLU A 557 -38.18 3.67 1.93
C GLU A 557 -37.80 4.15 0.53
N ALA A 558 -36.88 5.11 0.42
CA ALA A 558 -36.44 5.63 -0.87
C ALA A 558 -35.78 4.56 -1.76
N ALA A 559 -35.05 3.61 -1.16
CA ALA A 559 -34.42 2.51 -1.89
C ALA A 559 -35.48 1.54 -2.45
N VAL A 560 -36.42 1.10 -1.62
CA VAL A 560 -37.52 0.20 -2.02
C VAL A 560 -38.44 0.85 -3.05
N ASP A 561 -38.76 2.14 -2.89
CA ASP A 561 -39.57 2.88 -3.86
C ASP A 561 -38.86 3.01 -5.21
N SER A 562 -37.54 3.14 -5.23
CA SER A 562 -36.77 3.15 -6.47
C SER A 562 -36.81 1.80 -7.22
N VAL A 563 -36.97 0.68 -6.49
CA VAL A 563 -37.21 -0.65 -7.07
C VAL A 563 -38.64 -0.77 -7.57
N ARG A 564 -39.63 -0.33 -6.79
CA ARG A 564 -41.04 -0.33 -7.21
C ARG A 564 -41.29 0.53 -8.44
N GLY A 565 -40.55 1.64 -8.56
CA GLY A 565 -40.60 2.56 -9.68
C GLY A 565 -39.93 2.08 -10.96
N GLN A 566 -39.29 0.89 -10.96
CA GLN A 566 -38.63 0.37 -12.17
C GLN A 566 -39.63 0.13 -13.29
N VAL A 567 -39.27 0.56 -14.51
CA VAL A 567 -40.06 0.31 -15.72
C VAL A 567 -39.99 -1.14 -16.20
N TYR A 568 -39.02 -1.89 -15.70
CA TYR A 568 -38.94 -3.35 -15.85
C TYR A 568 -39.80 -4.02 -14.79
N ALA A 569 -40.75 -4.87 -15.18
CA ALA A 569 -41.75 -5.40 -14.25
C ALA A 569 -41.38 -6.75 -13.61
N ASN A 570 -40.53 -7.56 -14.27
CA ASN A 570 -40.26 -8.94 -13.83
C ASN A 570 -39.06 -9.01 -12.87
N TRP A 571 -39.28 -8.58 -11.63
CA TRP A 571 -38.28 -8.62 -10.57
C TRP A 571 -38.85 -9.18 -9.28
N GLU A 572 -37.97 -9.65 -8.42
CA GLU A 572 -38.23 -9.92 -7.00
C GLU A 572 -37.22 -9.12 -6.15
N LEU A 573 -37.66 -8.64 -4.99
CA LEU A 573 -36.82 -7.91 -4.04
C LEU A 573 -36.67 -8.73 -2.77
N LEU A 574 -35.43 -9.05 -2.43
CA LEU A 574 -35.06 -9.81 -1.24
C LEU A 574 -34.52 -8.84 -0.19
N LEU A 575 -35.39 -8.41 0.72
CA LEU A 575 -35.05 -7.60 1.88
C LEU A 575 -34.44 -8.51 2.94
N VAL A 576 -33.14 -8.37 3.19
CA VAL A 576 -32.44 -9.19 4.19
C VAL A 576 -32.18 -8.37 5.44
N ASP A 577 -33.04 -8.53 6.45
CA ASP A 577 -32.89 -7.89 7.75
C ASP A 577 -31.85 -8.62 8.60
N ASP A 578 -30.74 -7.93 8.86
CA ASP A 578 -29.61 -8.41 9.65
C ASP A 578 -29.79 -8.07 11.13
N GLY A 579 -31.00 -8.30 11.67
CA GLY A 579 -31.32 -8.12 13.09
C GLY A 579 -31.53 -6.67 13.53
N SER A 580 -32.29 -5.88 12.76
CA SER A 580 -32.60 -4.49 13.12
C SER A 580 -33.41 -4.37 14.42
N THR A 581 -33.26 -3.24 15.10
CA THR A 581 -33.91 -2.93 16.38
C THR A 581 -34.64 -1.57 16.40
N ASP A 582 -34.60 -0.83 15.29
CA ASP A 582 -35.14 0.52 15.15
C ASP A 582 -36.55 0.59 14.53
N GLY A 583 -37.17 -0.56 14.23
CA GLY A 583 -38.43 -0.64 13.50
C GLY A 583 -38.29 -0.98 12.01
N THR A 584 -37.06 -1.06 11.47
CA THR A 584 -36.81 -1.44 10.06
C THR A 584 -37.46 -2.78 9.72
N ARG A 585 -37.41 -3.76 10.64
CA ARG A 585 -37.92 -5.09 10.38
C ARG A 585 -39.44 -5.11 10.19
N GLU A 586 -40.17 -4.48 11.11
CA GLU A 586 -41.63 -4.36 11.05
C GLU A 586 -42.07 -3.63 9.79
N TRP A 587 -41.32 -2.59 9.40
CA TRP A 587 -41.54 -1.88 8.15
C TRP A 587 -41.34 -2.79 6.93
N CYS A 588 -40.26 -3.58 6.88
CA CYS A 588 -40.01 -4.55 5.81
C CYS A 588 -41.14 -5.59 5.69
N ASP A 589 -41.60 -6.14 6.82
CA ASP A 589 -42.69 -7.12 6.86
C ASP A 589 -43.99 -6.51 6.31
N GLN A 590 -44.26 -5.23 6.59
CA GLN A 590 -45.39 -4.51 6.00
C GLN A 590 -45.24 -4.37 4.47
N GLN A 591 -44.05 -4.03 3.98
CA GLN A 591 -43.83 -3.88 2.54
C GLN A 591 -44.04 -5.20 1.76
N ALA A 592 -43.63 -6.33 2.34
CA ALA A 592 -43.87 -7.66 1.75
C ALA A 592 -45.34 -8.10 1.79
N ALA A 593 -46.13 -7.60 2.75
CA ALA A 593 -47.58 -7.82 2.76
C ALA A 593 -48.30 -7.00 1.69
N GLU A 594 -47.76 -5.84 1.31
CA GLU A 594 -48.33 -4.92 0.32
C GLU A 594 -47.95 -5.27 -1.14
N ASP A 595 -46.73 -5.76 -1.39
CA ASP A 595 -46.25 -6.16 -2.72
C ASP A 595 -45.67 -7.58 -2.67
N THR A 596 -46.34 -8.53 -3.33
CA THR A 596 -45.97 -9.96 -3.33
C THR A 596 -44.64 -10.26 -4.01
N ARG A 597 -44.04 -9.30 -4.71
CA ARG A 597 -42.69 -9.43 -5.29
C ARG A 597 -41.59 -9.17 -4.26
N ILE A 598 -41.94 -8.66 -3.08
CA ILE A 598 -41.00 -8.38 -1.99
C ILE A 598 -41.04 -9.55 -1.01
N GLN A 599 -39.87 -10.11 -0.71
CA GLN A 599 -39.67 -11.14 0.29
C GLN A 599 -38.72 -10.64 1.38
N VAL A 600 -39.09 -10.88 2.64
CA VAL A 600 -38.25 -10.58 3.80
C VAL A 600 -37.55 -11.84 4.29
N ILE A 601 -36.23 -11.73 4.48
CA ILE A 601 -35.37 -12.77 5.09
C ILE A 601 -34.79 -12.18 6.37
N ALA A 602 -34.98 -12.88 7.48
CA ALA A 602 -34.61 -12.37 8.80
C ALA A 602 -33.55 -13.25 9.47
N LEU A 603 -32.40 -12.66 9.80
CA LEU A 603 -31.27 -13.41 10.36
C LEU A 603 -31.29 -13.54 11.89
N GLY A 604 -32.16 -12.78 12.56
CA GLY A 604 -32.37 -12.84 14.01
C GLY A 604 -31.29 -12.19 14.87
N ASN A 605 -30.06 -12.07 14.36
CA ASN A 605 -28.96 -11.31 14.97
C ASN A 605 -28.13 -10.62 13.87
N ASN A 606 -27.47 -9.51 14.20
CA ASN A 606 -26.50 -8.86 13.32
C ASN A 606 -25.29 -9.77 13.10
N SER A 607 -25.24 -10.34 11.90
CA SER A 607 -24.27 -11.34 11.45
C SER A 607 -23.30 -10.77 10.41
N GLY A 608 -23.53 -9.53 9.95
CA GLY A 608 -22.67 -8.81 9.02
C GLY A 608 -23.18 -8.85 7.58
N VAL A 609 -22.75 -7.84 6.81
CA VAL A 609 -23.26 -7.58 5.44
C VAL A 609 -23.03 -8.74 4.47
N SER A 610 -21.92 -9.46 4.57
CA SER A 610 -21.64 -10.61 3.69
C SER A 610 -22.60 -11.77 3.95
N VAL A 611 -22.89 -12.07 5.23
CA VAL A 611 -23.86 -13.11 5.60
C VAL A 611 -25.24 -12.73 5.07
N ALA A 612 -25.69 -11.49 5.30
CA ALA A 612 -26.96 -10.98 4.78
C ALA A 612 -27.05 -11.11 3.25
N ARG A 613 -26.03 -10.67 2.51
CA ARG A 613 -26.00 -10.79 1.05
C ARG A 613 -25.98 -12.25 0.57
N ASN A 614 -25.26 -13.14 1.25
CA ASN A 614 -25.24 -14.57 0.93
C ASN A 614 -26.59 -15.26 1.15
N GLN A 615 -27.33 -14.87 2.18
CA GLN A 615 -28.69 -15.38 2.41
C GLN A 615 -29.65 -14.89 1.33
N GLY A 616 -29.53 -13.63 0.91
CA GLY A 616 -30.25 -13.12 -0.26
C GLY A 616 -29.89 -13.89 -1.54
N LEU A 617 -28.60 -14.11 -1.80
CA LEU A 617 -28.14 -14.89 -2.95
C LEU A 617 -28.67 -16.32 -2.97
N ALA A 618 -28.71 -16.99 -1.82
CA ALA A 618 -29.23 -18.34 -1.70
C ALA A 618 -30.74 -18.41 -1.99
N ALA A 619 -31.49 -17.35 -1.70
CA ALA A 619 -32.94 -17.26 -1.93
C ALA A 619 -33.32 -16.75 -3.33
N ALA A 620 -32.39 -16.09 -4.05
CA ALA A 620 -32.62 -15.46 -5.35
C ALA A 620 -32.96 -16.44 -6.46
N ASN A 621 -34.12 -16.32 -7.11
CA ASN A 621 -34.61 -17.20 -8.18
C ASN A 621 -34.43 -16.64 -9.59
N GLY A 622 -33.97 -15.40 -9.72
CA GLY A 622 -33.83 -14.68 -10.98
C GLY A 622 -32.69 -15.20 -11.86
N ASP A 623 -32.87 -15.09 -13.17
CA ASP A 623 -31.82 -15.36 -14.16
C ASP A 623 -30.63 -14.41 -13.98
N TYR A 624 -30.94 -13.18 -13.56
CA TYR A 624 -29.98 -12.15 -13.20
C TYR A 624 -30.13 -11.73 -11.74
N ILE A 625 -29.02 -11.33 -11.13
CA ILE A 625 -28.92 -10.87 -9.75
C ILE A 625 -28.33 -9.46 -9.76
N ALA A 626 -28.97 -8.56 -9.02
CA ALA A 626 -28.55 -7.19 -8.79
C ALA A 626 -28.53 -6.89 -7.29
N TYR A 627 -27.83 -5.82 -6.89
CA TYR A 627 -27.67 -5.44 -5.49
C TYR A 627 -28.02 -3.98 -5.31
N LEU A 628 -28.80 -3.67 -4.28
CA LEU A 628 -29.08 -2.29 -3.90
C LEU A 628 -28.95 -2.16 -2.39
N ASP A 629 -28.06 -1.29 -1.95
CA ASP A 629 -27.93 -0.92 -0.55
C ASP A 629 -29.11 -0.04 -0.12
N SER A 630 -29.58 -0.23 1.10
CA SER A 630 -30.80 0.38 1.64
C SER A 630 -30.77 1.91 1.80
N ASP A 631 -29.67 2.57 1.45
CA ASP A 631 -29.51 4.04 1.47
C ASP A 631 -29.14 4.61 0.09
N ASN A 632 -29.25 3.80 -0.97
CA ASN A 632 -29.05 4.20 -2.36
C ASN A 632 -30.34 4.04 -3.16
N ALA A 633 -30.38 4.63 -4.35
CA ALA A 633 -31.55 4.59 -5.21
C ALA A 633 -31.16 4.40 -6.68
N TRP A 634 -32.07 3.80 -7.44
CA TRP A 634 -31.94 3.65 -8.89
C TRP A 634 -32.85 4.59 -9.67
N ASP A 635 -32.39 5.00 -10.85
CA ASP A 635 -33.26 5.55 -11.89
C ASP A 635 -34.26 4.47 -12.33
N PRO A 636 -35.54 4.81 -12.62
CA PRO A 636 -36.56 3.87 -13.10
C PRO A 636 -36.15 2.96 -14.26
N ARG A 637 -35.12 3.33 -15.03
CA ARG A 637 -34.65 2.62 -16.22
C ARG A 637 -33.59 1.55 -15.92
N TYR A 638 -33.02 1.51 -14.71
CA TYR A 638 -31.84 0.69 -14.38
C TYR A 638 -32.00 -0.78 -14.78
N LEU A 639 -33.01 -1.47 -14.25
CA LEU A 639 -33.19 -2.90 -14.50
C LEU A 639 -33.40 -3.22 -15.98
N ALA A 640 -34.23 -2.42 -16.67
CA ALA A 640 -34.50 -2.59 -18.09
C ALA A 640 -33.21 -2.43 -18.92
N ALA A 641 -32.41 -1.41 -18.62
CA ALA A 641 -31.16 -1.16 -19.33
C ALA A 641 -30.15 -2.31 -19.15
N MET A 642 -30.00 -2.82 -17.92
CA MET A 642 -29.07 -3.91 -17.61
C MET A 642 -29.52 -5.24 -18.22
N VAL A 643 -30.82 -5.55 -18.20
CA VAL A 643 -31.38 -6.76 -18.85
C VAL A 643 -31.15 -6.74 -20.37
N ALA A 644 -31.43 -5.62 -21.04
CA ALA A 644 -31.16 -5.50 -22.47
C ALA A 644 -29.65 -5.57 -22.79
N ALA A 645 -28.79 -5.06 -21.91
CA ALA A 645 -27.35 -5.17 -22.08
C ALA A 645 -26.86 -6.62 -22.04
N PHE A 646 -27.40 -7.48 -21.16
CA PHE A 646 -27.15 -8.93 -21.21
C PHE A 646 -27.67 -9.55 -22.52
N GLY A 647 -28.81 -9.11 -23.03
CA GLY A 647 -29.34 -9.55 -24.32
C GLY A 647 -28.43 -9.20 -25.51
N ARG A 648 -27.80 -8.02 -25.48
CA ARG A 648 -26.84 -7.56 -26.51
C ARG A 648 -25.49 -8.24 -26.44
N GLU A 649 -25.08 -8.66 -25.25
CA GLU A 649 -23.84 -9.43 -25.04
C GLU A 649 -24.15 -10.73 -24.28
N PRO A 650 -24.70 -11.76 -24.96
CA PRO A 650 -25.14 -12.99 -24.30
C PRO A 650 -24.03 -13.80 -23.65
N THR A 651 -22.77 -13.53 -23.97
CA THR A 651 -21.63 -14.21 -23.35
C THR A 651 -21.11 -13.46 -22.12
N ALA A 652 -21.57 -12.23 -21.84
CA ALA A 652 -21.32 -11.58 -20.57
C ALA A 652 -22.02 -12.34 -19.45
N GLN A 653 -21.28 -12.60 -18.37
CA GLN A 653 -21.82 -13.24 -17.17
C GLN A 653 -21.97 -12.25 -16.01
N ALA A 654 -21.34 -11.08 -16.13
CA ALA A 654 -21.47 -9.96 -15.23
C ALA A 654 -21.38 -8.64 -16.00
N LEU A 655 -22.06 -7.61 -15.50
CA LEU A 655 -22.10 -6.27 -16.07
C LEU A 655 -21.96 -5.24 -14.94
N TYR A 656 -21.42 -4.06 -15.26
CA TYR A 656 -21.57 -2.89 -14.40
C TYR A 656 -21.89 -1.62 -15.20
N SER A 657 -22.63 -0.69 -14.59
CA SER A 657 -22.91 0.63 -15.16
C SER A 657 -22.19 1.76 -14.43
N GLY A 658 -22.35 2.97 -14.93
CA GLY A 658 -21.94 4.19 -14.23
C GLY A 658 -22.91 4.57 -13.12
N LEU A 659 -22.43 5.45 -12.24
CA LEU A 659 -23.23 6.00 -11.14
C LEU A 659 -22.94 7.48 -10.89
N TYR A 660 -23.91 8.15 -10.27
CA TYR A 660 -23.79 9.51 -9.75
C TYR A 660 -23.33 9.46 -8.29
N HIS A 661 -22.31 10.24 -7.95
CA HIS A 661 -21.90 10.46 -6.56
C HIS A 661 -22.63 11.68 -5.98
N TYR A 662 -23.29 11.51 -4.85
CA TYR A 662 -23.91 12.59 -4.07
C TYR A 662 -23.27 12.71 -2.70
N SER A 663 -23.12 13.94 -2.22
CA SER A 663 -22.60 14.24 -0.89
C SER A 663 -23.72 14.67 0.05
N GLY A 664 -23.88 13.99 1.19
CA GLY A 664 -24.93 14.29 2.16
C GLY A 664 -26.32 14.28 1.51
N ASP A 665 -27.09 15.34 1.75
CA ASP A 665 -28.46 15.52 1.22
C ASP A 665 -28.52 16.42 -0.02
N THR A 666 -27.41 16.55 -0.75
CA THR A 666 -27.39 17.35 -1.99
C THR A 666 -28.30 16.73 -3.06
N THR A 667 -29.04 17.58 -3.77
CA THR A 667 -29.87 17.17 -4.92
C THR A 667 -29.07 17.13 -6.22
N GLU A 668 -27.87 17.69 -6.22
CA GLU A 668 -26.97 17.68 -7.36
C GLU A 668 -25.77 16.75 -7.11
N PRO A 669 -25.34 15.97 -8.11
CA PRO A 669 -24.22 15.04 -7.94
C PRO A 669 -22.89 15.80 -7.88
N ALA A 670 -21.97 15.36 -7.03
CA ALA A 670 -20.58 15.82 -6.97
C ALA A 670 -19.74 15.37 -8.19
N GLY A 671 -20.14 14.27 -8.83
CA GLY A 671 -19.49 13.75 -10.03
C GLY A 671 -20.16 12.49 -10.56
N VAL A 672 -19.60 11.97 -11.66
CA VAL A 672 -19.98 10.68 -12.26
C VAL A 672 -18.81 9.73 -12.18
N LEU A 673 -19.04 8.48 -11.78
CA LEU A 673 -18.05 7.41 -11.82
C LEU A 673 -18.45 6.42 -12.91
N PHE A 674 -17.72 6.45 -14.02
CA PHE A 674 -17.85 5.49 -15.12
C PHE A 674 -16.63 5.54 -16.05
N GLY A 675 -16.15 4.36 -16.42
CA GLY A 675 -15.20 4.17 -17.52
C GLY A 675 -15.32 2.76 -18.07
N PRO A 676 -14.93 2.51 -19.34
CA PRO A 676 -14.80 1.16 -19.86
C PRO A 676 -13.86 0.31 -19.00
N LEU A 677 -14.14 -0.99 -18.91
CA LEU A 677 -13.41 -1.86 -17.99
C LEU A 677 -11.90 -1.85 -18.29
N ASN A 678 -11.13 -1.32 -17.36
CA ASN A 678 -9.69 -1.54 -17.25
C ASN A 678 -9.44 -2.52 -16.11
N ARG A 679 -9.00 -3.74 -16.46
CA ARG A 679 -8.82 -4.84 -15.51
C ARG A 679 -7.67 -4.58 -14.56
N ALA A 680 -6.55 -4.03 -15.04
CA ALA A 680 -5.43 -3.69 -14.17
C ALA A 680 -5.80 -2.60 -13.17
N LEU A 681 -6.52 -1.57 -13.63
CA LEU A 681 -7.01 -0.50 -12.75
C LEU A 681 -8.01 -1.05 -11.70
N LEU A 682 -8.84 -2.02 -12.06
CA LEU A 682 -9.79 -2.65 -11.13
C LEU A 682 -9.06 -3.38 -9.98
N PHE A 683 -7.89 -3.97 -10.24
CA PHE A 683 -7.06 -4.62 -9.23
C PHE A 683 -6.25 -3.63 -8.40
N ASN A 684 -5.91 -2.49 -9.00
CA ASN A 684 -5.21 -1.41 -8.34
C ASN A 684 -6.13 -0.62 -7.38
N LYS A 685 -7.35 -0.27 -7.81
CA LYS A 685 -8.29 0.57 -7.06
C LYS A 685 -9.76 0.21 -7.33
N ASN A 686 -10.57 0.22 -6.28
CA ASN A 686 -12.02 0.00 -6.40
C ASN A 686 -12.70 1.21 -7.08
N TYR A 687 -13.27 1.00 -8.27
CA TYR A 687 -14.07 1.99 -8.99
C TYR A 687 -15.38 1.42 -9.56
N VAL A 688 -15.67 0.15 -9.29
CA VAL A 688 -16.90 -0.51 -9.71
C VAL A 688 -17.69 -0.81 -8.45
N ASP A 689 -18.82 -0.12 -8.29
CA ASP A 689 -19.64 -0.26 -7.10
C ASP A 689 -20.68 -1.38 -7.26
N LEU A 690 -20.99 -2.06 -6.16
CA LEU A 690 -21.96 -3.15 -6.15
C LEU A 690 -23.37 -2.69 -6.54
N ASN A 691 -23.76 -1.45 -6.20
CA ASN A 691 -25.06 -0.85 -6.54
C ASN A 691 -25.24 -0.57 -8.04
N ALA A 692 -24.18 -0.72 -8.83
CA ALA A 692 -24.20 -0.62 -10.28
C ALA A 692 -23.78 -1.94 -10.95
N PHE A 693 -23.68 -3.04 -10.19
CA PHE A 693 -23.20 -4.34 -10.65
C PHE A 693 -24.35 -5.36 -10.75
N CYS A 694 -24.35 -6.14 -11.83
CA CYS A 694 -25.29 -7.25 -12.03
C CYS A 694 -24.54 -8.47 -12.56
N HIS A 695 -25.03 -9.67 -12.24
CA HIS A 695 -24.49 -10.90 -12.82
C HIS A 695 -25.57 -11.95 -13.04
N THR A 696 -25.24 -12.94 -13.87
CA THR A 696 -26.09 -14.12 -14.06
C THR A 696 -26.13 -14.97 -12.80
N ARG A 697 -27.23 -15.70 -12.57
CA ARG A 697 -27.29 -16.68 -11.48
C ARG A 697 -26.20 -17.76 -11.60
N ALA A 698 -25.94 -18.21 -12.83
CA ALA A 698 -24.88 -19.16 -13.15
C ALA A 698 -23.48 -18.66 -12.75
N ALA A 699 -23.23 -17.35 -12.78
CA ALA A 699 -21.98 -16.78 -12.27
C ALA A 699 -21.82 -17.01 -10.77
N TYR A 700 -22.87 -16.79 -9.99
CA TYR A 700 -22.87 -17.07 -8.55
C TYR A 700 -22.74 -18.57 -8.25
N GLU A 701 -23.49 -19.42 -8.95
CA GLU A 701 -23.40 -20.88 -8.77
C GLU A 701 -21.99 -21.41 -9.06
N ARG A 702 -21.28 -20.79 -10.00
CA ARG A 702 -19.91 -21.16 -10.37
C ARG A 702 -18.85 -20.58 -9.44
N CYS A 703 -18.99 -19.31 -9.04
CA CYS A 703 -17.92 -18.55 -8.37
C CYS A 703 -18.14 -18.35 -6.85
N GLY A 704 -19.32 -18.71 -6.33
CA GLY A 704 -19.71 -18.47 -4.94
C GLY A 704 -20.09 -17.01 -4.65
N GLY A 705 -20.54 -16.77 -3.42
CA GLY A 705 -21.00 -15.46 -2.94
C GLY A 705 -19.89 -14.59 -2.35
N PHE A 706 -20.26 -13.78 -1.37
CA PHE A 706 -19.37 -12.89 -0.61
C PHE A 706 -18.58 -13.69 0.44
N ASP A 707 -17.32 -13.30 0.68
CA ASP A 707 -16.53 -13.84 1.77
C ASP A 707 -17.05 -13.29 3.12
N GLU A 708 -17.58 -14.17 3.96
CA GLU A 708 -18.13 -13.82 5.29
C GLU A 708 -17.05 -13.47 6.31
N THR A 709 -15.78 -13.80 6.03
CA THR A 709 -14.64 -13.42 6.88
C THR A 709 -14.20 -11.98 6.63
N LEU A 710 -14.61 -11.38 5.51
CA LEU A 710 -14.31 -10.00 5.16
C LEU A 710 -15.41 -9.06 5.68
N PRO A 711 -15.11 -8.12 6.59
CA PRO A 711 -16.08 -7.11 7.03
C PRO A 711 -16.13 -5.88 6.11
N ARG A 712 -15.15 -5.70 5.21
CA ARG A 712 -15.02 -4.55 4.29
C ARG A 712 -14.45 -4.97 2.95
N PHE A 713 -14.65 -4.13 1.93
CA PHE A 713 -14.26 -4.37 0.54
C PHE A 713 -14.83 -5.68 -0.04
N VAL A 714 -15.97 -6.12 0.51
CA VAL A 714 -16.64 -7.37 0.16
C VAL A 714 -17.17 -7.33 -1.27
N ASP A 715 -17.58 -6.15 -1.72
CA ASP A 715 -17.95 -5.81 -3.09
C ASP A 715 -16.75 -5.95 -4.03
N TRP A 716 -15.63 -5.33 -3.66
CA TRP A 716 -14.43 -5.33 -4.47
C TRP A 716 -13.82 -6.72 -4.62
N ASP A 717 -13.82 -7.52 -3.54
CA ASP A 717 -13.44 -8.93 -3.55
C ASP A 717 -14.26 -9.72 -4.57
N LEU A 718 -15.60 -9.66 -4.47
CA LEU A 718 -16.50 -10.37 -5.38
C LEU A 718 -16.25 -9.96 -6.84
N ILE A 719 -16.20 -8.65 -7.10
CA ILE A 719 -16.04 -8.12 -8.46
C ILE A 719 -14.68 -8.51 -9.04
N ARG A 720 -13.60 -8.51 -8.24
CA ARG A 720 -12.27 -8.97 -8.69
C ARG A 720 -12.27 -10.45 -9.00
N ARG A 721 -12.82 -11.30 -8.13
CA ARG A 721 -12.96 -12.75 -8.38
C ARG A 721 -13.77 -13.02 -9.65
N TYR A 722 -14.88 -12.31 -9.82
CA TYR A 722 -15.72 -12.47 -11.00
C TYR A 722 -14.99 -12.01 -12.27
N SER A 723 -14.27 -10.88 -12.23
CA SER A 723 -13.47 -10.39 -13.36
C SER A 723 -12.31 -11.32 -13.76
N GLN A 724 -11.89 -12.22 -12.85
CA GLN A 724 -10.89 -13.26 -13.14
C GLN A 724 -11.48 -14.44 -13.90
N LEU A 725 -12.68 -14.88 -13.50
CA LEU A 725 -13.24 -16.16 -13.91
C LEU A 725 -14.30 -16.03 -15.02
N LEU A 726 -14.86 -14.83 -15.18
CA LEU A 726 -16.03 -14.55 -16.00
C LEU A 726 -15.72 -13.48 -17.06
N ARG A 727 -16.63 -13.32 -18.02
CA ARG A 727 -16.67 -12.16 -18.91
C ARG A 727 -17.51 -11.07 -18.24
N LEU A 728 -16.82 -10.06 -17.69
CA LEU A 728 -17.40 -8.85 -17.11
C LEU A 728 -17.36 -7.73 -18.15
N CYS A 729 -18.46 -7.02 -18.39
CA CYS A 729 -18.48 -5.88 -19.32
C CYS A 729 -19.01 -4.59 -18.68
N SER A 730 -18.55 -3.44 -19.18
CA SER A 730 -19.03 -2.11 -18.77
C SER A 730 -20.19 -1.62 -19.66
N VAL A 731 -21.26 -1.13 -19.06
CA VAL A 731 -22.46 -0.59 -19.74
C VAL A 731 -22.46 0.94 -19.61
N PRO A 732 -22.38 1.71 -20.72
CA PRO A 732 -22.22 3.16 -20.68
C PRO A 732 -23.55 3.89 -20.44
N VAL A 733 -24.12 3.67 -19.27
CA VAL A 733 -25.31 4.35 -18.72
C VAL A 733 -25.01 4.80 -17.29
N VAL A 734 -25.65 5.85 -16.80
CA VAL A 734 -25.49 6.35 -15.42
C VAL A 734 -26.86 6.35 -14.74
N LEU A 735 -27.23 5.24 -14.11
CA LEU A 735 -28.60 4.98 -13.64
C LEU A 735 -28.68 4.66 -12.14
N THR A 736 -27.57 4.84 -11.42
CA THR A 736 -27.47 4.59 -9.98
C THR A 736 -27.12 5.89 -9.25
N HIS A 737 -27.83 6.18 -8.16
CA HIS A 737 -27.60 7.32 -7.28
C HIS A 737 -26.95 6.84 -5.98
N TYR A 738 -25.65 7.09 -5.85
CA TYR A 738 -24.86 6.69 -4.70
C TYR A 738 -24.67 7.88 -3.75
N TYR A 739 -25.08 7.72 -2.49
CA TYR A 739 -25.01 8.78 -1.47
C TYR A 739 -23.95 8.45 -0.43
N TYR A 740 -22.98 9.35 -0.22
CA TYR A 740 -22.05 9.26 0.91
C TYR A 740 -22.39 10.28 2.00
N GLY A 741 -22.31 9.89 3.27
CA GLY A 741 -22.53 10.78 4.41
C GLY A 741 -24.00 11.11 4.73
N ARG A 742 -24.97 10.34 4.19
CA ARG A 742 -26.42 10.53 4.44
C ARG A 742 -26.92 9.87 5.74
N ALA A 743 -26.19 8.88 6.26
CA ALA A 743 -26.48 8.22 7.53
C ALA A 743 -25.28 8.28 8.48
N THR A 744 -25.55 8.33 9.79
CA THR A 744 -24.55 8.38 10.87
C THR A 744 -23.66 7.13 10.94
N ASN A 745 -24.09 6.03 10.29
CA ASN A 745 -23.36 4.77 10.16
C ASN A 745 -22.72 4.59 8.76
N THR A 746 -22.30 5.66 8.10
CA THR A 746 -21.56 5.56 6.83
C THR A 746 -20.07 5.30 7.09
N LEU A 747 -19.57 4.20 6.54
CA LEU A 747 -18.32 3.55 6.95
C LEU A 747 -17.13 3.94 6.04
N THR A 748 -17.29 4.96 5.21
CA THR A 748 -16.46 5.21 4.01
C THR A 748 -15.18 6.03 4.26
N SER A 749 -14.81 6.35 5.51
CA SER A 749 -13.62 7.17 5.82
C SER A 749 -12.73 6.64 6.94
N ASN A 750 -12.79 5.34 7.25
CA ASN A 750 -12.02 4.76 8.34
C ASN A 750 -10.76 4.03 7.84
N THR A 751 -9.59 4.54 8.23
CA THR A 751 -8.28 3.96 7.93
C THR A 751 -8.00 2.63 8.65
N ALA A 752 -8.90 2.18 9.53
CA ALA A 752 -8.89 0.83 10.11
C ALA A 752 -9.06 -0.31 9.07
N TYR A 753 -9.29 0.03 7.79
CA TYR A 753 -9.62 -0.94 6.74
C TYR A 753 -8.48 -1.28 5.78
N ILE A 754 -7.26 -0.78 6.01
CA ILE A 754 -6.08 -1.13 5.20
C ILE A 754 -5.83 -2.64 5.24
N GLY A 755 -5.94 -3.29 6.41
CA GLY A 755 -5.72 -4.73 6.52
C GLY A 755 -6.70 -5.58 5.71
N TYR A 756 -7.96 -5.15 5.57
CA TYR A 756 -8.93 -5.84 4.72
C TYR A 756 -8.66 -5.59 3.23
N LEU A 757 -8.21 -4.38 2.87
CA LEU A 757 -7.77 -4.07 1.51
C LEU A 757 -6.59 -4.97 1.09
N GLU A 758 -5.63 -5.17 1.99
CA GLU A 758 -4.51 -6.09 1.81
C GLU A 758 -5.00 -7.54 1.70
N GLN A 759 -5.90 -7.99 2.59
CA GLN A 759 -6.50 -9.32 2.51
C GLN A 759 -7.19 -9.59 1.16
N VAL A 760 -7.95 -8.63 0.61
CA VAL A 760 -8.57 -8.76 -0.72
C VAL A 760 -7.51 -8.84 -1.82
N ARG A 761 -6.44 -8.03 -1.73
CA ARG A 761 -5.32 -8.05 -2.68
C ARG A 761 -4.50 -9.33 -2.60
N GLU A 762 -4.30 -9.90 -1.42
CA GLU A 762 -3.63 -11.17 -1.23
C GLU A 762 -4.48 -12.33 -1.78
N ALA A 763 -5.77 -12.36 -1.46
CA ALA A 763 -6.68 -13.43 -1.88
C ALA A 763 -6.84 -13.52 -3.40
N THR A 764 -6.89 -12.37 -4.08
CA THR A 764 -7.09 -12.31 -5.54
C THR A 764 -5.81 -12.00 -6.33
N GLY A 765 -4.68 -11.75 -5.66
CA GLY A 765 -3.41 -11.32 -6.25
C GLY A 765 -3.38 -9.84 -6.62
N HIS A 766 -2.20 -9.22 -6.64
CA HIS A 766 -2.07 -7.76 -6.89
C HIS A 766 -2.43 -7.35 -8.32
N GLN A 767 -2.47 -8.30 -9.24
CA GLN A 767 -2.65 -8.06 -10.66
C GLN A 767 -3.36 -9.22 -11.31
N TRP A 768 -3.96 -8.92 -12.45
CA TRP A 768 -4.62 -9.91 -13.23
C TRP A 768 -3.62 -10.55 -14.21
N SER A 769 -3.34 -11.84 -14.05
CA SER A 769 -2.48 -12.65 -14.93
C SER A 769 -3.25 -13.90 -15.35
N SER A 770 -3.28 -14.19 -16.66
CA SER A 770 -3.95 -15.39 -17.15
C SER A 770 -3.00 -16.59 -17.03
N THR A 771 -3.47 -17.67 -16.41
CA THR A 771 -2.78 -18.97 -16.37
C THR A 771 -3.05 -19.81 -17.62
N ALA A 772 -3.49 -19.19 -18.72
CA ALA A 772 -3.94 -19.88 -19.91
C ALA A 772 -2.75 -20.51 -20.66
N SER A 773 -2.48 -21.76 -20.28
CA SER A 773 -1.60 -22.73 -20.93
C SER A 773 -2.09 -23.03 -22.36
N SER A 774 -1.65 -22.23 -23.33
CA SER A 774 -1.52 -22.69 -24.71
C SER A 774 -0.05 -22.78 -25.04
N GLU A 775 0.38 -23.85 -25.70
CA GLU A 775 1.76 -23.97 -26.16
C GLU A 775 2.00 -22.97 -27.30
N LEU A 776 3.18 -22.34 -27.36
CA LEU A 776 3.57 -21.54 -28.52
C LEU A 776 3.43 -22.37 -29.80
N SER A 777 2.58 -21.97 -30.75
CA SER A 777 2.48 -22.70 -32.02
C SER A 777 3.61 -22.36 -33.01
N ARG A 778 4.38 -21.30 -32.74
CA ARG A 778 5.62 -20.93 -33.44
C ARG A 778 6.67 -20.49 -32.44
N GLY A 779 7.93 -20.79 -32.69
CA GLY A 779 9.03 -20.29 -31.87
C GLY A 779 9.08 -18.75 -31.82
N VAL A 780 9.69 -18.21 -30.77
CA VAL A 780 9.88 -16.78 -30.56
C VAL A 780 11.35 -16.48 -30.29
N SER A 781 11.84 -15.37 -30.84
CA SER A 781 13.17 -14.84 -30.57
C SER A 781 13.04 -13.59 -29.72
N VAL A 782 13.44 -13.69 -28.45
CA VAL A 782 13.46 -12.58 -27.49
C VAL A 782 14.77 -11.83 -27.64
N ILE A 783 14.69 -10.54 -27.94
CA ILE A 783 15.80 -9.64 -28.20
C ILE A 783 15.92 -8.66 -27.05
N ILE A 784 17.04 -8.74 -26.34
CA ILE A 784 17.32 -7.95 -25.14
C ILE A 784 18.49 -7.00 -25.43
N PRO A 785 18.25 -5.71 -25.70
CA PRO A 785 19.31 -4.72 -25.70
C PRO A 785 19.79 -4.51 -24.26
N SER A 786 21.08 -4.68 -24.01
CA SER A 786 21.66 -4.60 -22.67
C SER A 786 22.73 -3.52 -22.60
N TYR A 787 22.65 -2.67 -21.57
CA TYR A 787 23.71 -1.74 -21.20
C TYR A 787 23.73 -1.59 -19.68
N GLU A 788 24.79 -2.09 -19.05
CA GLU A 788 24.92 -2.20 -17.59
C GLU A 788 23.74 -2.97 -16.92
N SER A 789 23.57 -2.82 -15.61
CA SER A 789 22.51 -3.47 -14.82
C SER A 789 22.53 -5.01 -14.83
N LEU A 790 23.65 -5.60 -14.39
CA LEU A 790 23.84 -7.05 -14.33
C LEU A 790 22.75 -7.80 -13.55
N GLU A 791 22.30 -7.25 -12.40
CA GLU A 791 21.28 -7.90 -11.57
C GLU A 791 19.92 -7.94 -12.27
N ASP A 792 19.49 -6.81 -12.86
CA ASP A 792 18.24 -6.74 -13.60
C ASP A 792 18.26 -7.68 -14.82
N LEU A 793 19.36 -7.70 -15.57
CA LEU A 793 19.54 -8.64 -16.69
C LEU A 793 19.48 -10.10 -16.24
N ARG A 794 20.06 -10.44 -15.08
CA ARG A 794 19.96 -11.78 -14.52
C ARG A 794 18.53 -12.15 -14.19
N ASP A 795 17.79 -11.26 -13.53
CA ASP A 795 16.39 -11.49 -13.19
C ASP A 795 15.52 -11.62 -14.45
N CYS A 796 15.78 -10.81 -15.48
CA CYS A 796 15.15 -10.90 -16.79
C CYS A 796 15.37 -12.28 -17.42
N LEU A 797 16.62 -12.75 -17.49
CA LEU A 797 16.94 -14.07 -18.04
C LEU A 797 16.34 -15.21 -17.21
N VAL A 798 16.36 -15.11 -15.88
CA VAL A 798 15.73 -16.10 -14.99
C VAL A 798 14.23 -16.18 -15.24
N SER A 799 13.55 -15.04 -15.46
CA SER A 799 12.12 -15.04 -15.78
C SER A 799 11.81 -15.76 -17.09
N LEU A 800 12.66 -15.60 -18.11
CA LEU A 800 12.52 -16.28 -19.41
C LEU A 800 12.81 -17.79 -19.30
N GLU A 801 13.85 -18.17 -18.55
CA GLU A 801 14.18 -19.57 -18.28
C GLU A 801 13.02 -20.28 -17.55
N ALA A 802 12.35 -19.58 -16.63
CA ALA A 802 11.21 -20.11 -15.87
C ALA A 802 9.98 -20.44 -16.72
N LEU A 803 9.87 -19.88 -17.94
CA LEU A 803 8.77 -20.19 -18.87
C LEU A 803 8.85 -21.63 -19.41
N ALA A 804 10.03 -22.27 -19.34
CA ALA A 804 10.25 -23.67 -19.75
C ALA A 804 9.81 -24.00 -21.20
N LEU A 805 9.96 -23.03 -22.11
CA LEU A 805 9.51 -23.13 -23.52
C LEU A 805 10.42 -23.97 -24.44
N GLY A 806 11.56 -24.46 -23.92
CA GLY A 806 12.49 -25.30 -24.67
C GLY A 806 12.98 -24.65 -25.98
N GLU A 807 13.03 -25.43 -27.06
CA GLU A 807 13.52 -24.98 -28.37
C GLU A 807 12.65 -23.89 -29.02
N LYS A 808 11.43 -23.67 -28.52
CA LYS A 808 10.54 -22.60 -29.02
C LYS A 808 10.93 -21.21 -28.50
N LEU A 809 11.89 -21.12 -27.57
CA LEU A 809 12.40 -19.86 -27.07
C LEU A 809 13.87 -19.70 -27.47
N GLU A 810 14.15 -18.68 -28.27
CA GLU A 810 15.50 -18.21 -28.56
C GLU A 810 15.74 -16.90 -27.82
N VAL A 811 16.81 -16.81 -27.02
CA VAL A 811 17.18 -15.58 -26.31
C VAL A 811 18.44 -14.98 -26.94
N ILE A 812 18.35 -13.72 -27.35
CA ILE A 812 19.45 -12.95 -27.95
C ILE A 812 19.69 -11.70 -27.12
N VAL A 813 20.87 -11.59 -26.52
CA VAL A 813 21.28 -10.39 -25.79
C VAL A 813 22.30 -9.61 -26.60
N VAL A 814 22.02 -8.33 -26.83
CA VAL A 814 22.95 -7.43 -27.53
C VAL A 814 23.54 -6.46 -26.53
N ASP A 815 24.80 -6.69 -26.17
CA ASP A 815 25.56 -5.86 -25.24
C ASP A 815 26.06 -4.59 -25.93
N ASN A 816 25.59 -3.44 -25.45
CA ASN A 816 25.97 -2.11 -25.93
C ASN A 816 27.21 -1.56 -25.23
N ASP A 817 28.26 -2.38 -25.17
CA ASP A 817 29.54 -2.05 -24.53
C ASP A 817 29.41 -1.81 -23.01
N SER A 818 28.90 -2.81 -22.30
CA SER A 818 28.83 -2.76 -20.84
C SER A 818 30.19 -3.02 -20.17
N SER A 819 30.24 -2.79 -18.87
CA SER A 819 31.37 -3.13 -18.01
C SER A 819 31.78 -4.61 -18.09
N PRO A 820 33.07 -4.94 -17.82
CA PRO A 820 33.57 -6.32 -17.88
C PRO A 820 32.73 -7.35 -17.10
N PRO A 821 32.18 -7.07 -15.90
CA PRO A 821 31.34 -8.04 -15.20
C PRO A 821 30.09 -8.49 -15.99
N VAL A 822 29.46 -7.57 -16.73
CA VAL A 822 28.29 -7.89 -17.58
C VAL A 822 28.73 -8.74 -18.76
N LYS A 823 29.84 -8.36 -19.42
CA LYS A 823 30.39 -9.11 -20.56
C LYS A 823 30.78 -10.53 -20.19
N THR A 824 31.50 -10.70 -19.07
CA THR A 824 31.89 -12.02 -18.55
C THR A 824 30.66 -12.88 -18.25
N PHE A 825 29.62 -12.31 -17.63
CA PHE A 825 28.38 -13.03 -17.38
C PHE A 825 27.70 -13.49 -18.69
N LEU A 826 27.67 -12.65 -19.72
CA LEU A 826 27.10 -12.98 -21.03
C LEU A 826 27.93 -14.05 -21.77
N GLU A 827 29.25 -13.97 -21.70
CA GLU A 827 30.16 -14.98 -22.27
C GLU A 827 29.95 -16.35 -21.61
N GLU A 828 29.83 -16.39 -20.27
CA GLU A 828 29.52 -17.61 -19.51
C GLU A 828 28.14 -18.19 -19.86
N ALA A 829 27.12 -17.32 -19.98
CA ALA A 829 25.77 -17.73 -20.36
C ALA A 829 25.72 -18.29 -21.79
N GLN A 830 26.43 -17.65 -22.72
CA GLN A 830 26.57 -18.14 -24.09
C GLN A 830 27.34 -19.46 -24.15
N ALA A 831 28.45 -19.60 -23.42
CA ALA A 831 29.22 -20.85 -23.36
C ALA A 831 28.40 -22.01 -22.77
N ALA A 832 27.47 -21.72 -21.87
CA ALA A 832 26.50 -22.69 -21.34
C ALA A 832 25.34 -22.99 -22.30
N GLY A 833 25.29 -22.37 -23.49
CA GLY A 833 24.22 -22.57 -24.47
C GLY A 833 22.87 -21.95 -24.09
N ARG A 834 22.84 -21.04 -23.10
CA ARG A 834 21.60 -20.45 -22.58
C ARG A 834 21.07 -19.29 -23.43
N LEU A 835 21.95 -18.59 -24.14
CA LEU A 835 21.60 -17.44 -24.98
C LEU A 835 22.62 -17.24 -26.13
N LYS A 836 22.26 -16.38 -27.08
CA LYS A 836 23.18 -15.81 -28.07
C LYS A 836 23.57 -14.39 -27.65
N ALA A 837 24.86 -14.12 -27.48
CA ALA A 837 25.37 -12.80 -27.11
C ALA A 837 26.02 -12.11 -28.33
N ILE A 838 25.67 -10.85 -28.56
CA ILE A 838 26.30 -9.98 -29.56
C ILE A 838 26.94 -8.81 -28.81
N PHE A 839 28.24 -8.59 -29.01
CA PHE A 839 28.99 -7.55 -28.30
C PHE A 839 29.33 -6.40 -29.25
N ASN A 840 28.79 -5.21 -28.96
CA ASN A 840 29.20 -3.99 -29.65
C ASN A 840 30.53 -3.47 -29.10
N THR A 841 31.30 -2.84 -29.97
CA THR A 841 32.59 -2.23 -29.61
C THR A 841 32.46 -0.89 -28.89
N CYS A 842 31.28 -0.27 -28.94
CA CYS A 842 30.88 0.88 -28.13
C CYS A 842 29.35 0.93 -28.04
N ASN A 843 28.80 1.83 -27.21
CA ASN A 843 27.36 1.99 -27.10
C ASN A 843 26.76 2.70 -28.33
N TYR A 844 26.20 1.91 -29.26
CA TYR A 844 25.49 2.41 -30.46
C TYR A 844 24.00 2.72 -30.21
N GLY A 845 23.55 2.70 -28.96
CA GLY A 845 22.17 3.02 -28.60
C GLY A 845 21.16 1.89 -28.79
N PHE A 846 19.95 2.13 -28.29
CA PHE A 846 18.87 1.15 -28.23
C PHE A 846 18.48 0.60 -29.60
N THR A 847 18.15 1.49 -30.55
CA THR A 847 17.63 1.09 -31.87
C THR A 847 18.62 0.24 -32.67
N HIS A 848 19.92 0.56 -32.58
CA HIS A 848 20.95 -0.21 -33.26
C HIS A 848 21.08 -1.62 -32.68
N ALA A 849 21.15 -1.73 -31.34
CA ALA A 849 21.22 -3.03 -30.67
C ALA A 849 20.01 -3.92 -30.98
N VAL A 850 18.81 -3.34 -30.92
CA VAL A 850 17.57 -4.04 -31.28
C VAL A 850 17.66 -4.58 -32.71
N ASN A 851 18.05 -3.75 -33.69
CA ASN A 851 18.16 -4.17 -35.09
C ASN A 851 19.19 -5.28 -35.32
N LEU A 852 20.33 -5.27 -34.61
CA LEU A 852 21.30 -6.38 -34.65
C LEU A 852 20.70 -7.67 -34.13
N GLY A 853 19.96 -7.61 -33.01
CA GLY A 853 19.25 -8.76 -32.46
C GLY A 853 18.17 -9.29 -33.40
N MET A 854 17.36 -8.41 -33.98
CA MET A 854 16.32 -8.78 -34.97
C MET A 854 16.90 -9.43 -36.21
N ALA A 855 18.08 -8.99 -36.67
CA ALA A 855 18.78 -9.59 -37.81
C ALA A 855 19.40 -10.95 -37.48
N ALA A 856 19.81 -11.18 -36.23
CA ALA A 856 20.37 -12.45 -35.76
C ALA A 856 19.31 -13.49 -35.35
N ALA A 857 18.05 -13.07 -35.21
CA ALA A 857 16.93 -13.93 -34.84
C ALA A 857 16.64 -15.00 -35.89
N ASN A 858 16.26 -16.19 -35.44
CA ASN A 858 15.81 -17.29 -36.30
C ASN A 858 14.69 -16.83 -37.26
N SER A 859 14.84 -17.08 -38.57
CA SER A 859 13.88 -16.64 -39.59
C SER A 859 12.48 -17.21 -39.41
N GLU A 860 12.38 -18.37 -38.76
CA GLU A 860 11.12 -19.07 -38.51
C GLU A 860 10.46 -18.68 -37.18
N HIS A 861 11.04 -17.77 -36.40
CA HIS A 861 10.46 -17.34 -35.13
C HIS A 861 9.69 -16.03 -35.29
N ASP A 862 8.67 -15.78 -34.47
CA ASP A 862 8.19 -14.41 -34.25
C ASP A 862 9.16 -13.65 -33.34
N LEU A 863 9.07 -12.31 -33.28
CA LEU A 863 10.03 -11.50 -32.54
C LEU A 863 9.41 -10.93 -31.27
N ILE A 864 10.19 -10.89 -30.20
CA ILE A 864 9.85 -10.15 -28.98
C ILE A 864 10.99 -9.20 -28.69
N LEU A 865 10.68 -7.91 -28.57
CA LEU A 865 11.61 -6.96 -27.96
C LEU A 865 11.36 -6.96 -26.45
N LEU A 866 12.41 -6.99 -25.64
CA LEU A 866 12.29 -7.02 -24.18
C LEU A 866 13.45 -6.23 -23.55
N ASN A 867 13.14 -5.25 -22.71
CA ASN A 867 14.17 -4.54 -21.95
C ASN A 867 14.86 -5.47 -20.93
N ASN A 868 16.12 -5.19 -20.62
CA ASN A 868 16.91 -5.96 -19.66
C ASN A 868 16.43 -5.83 -18.20
N ASP A 869 15.54 -4.88 -17.89
CA ASP A 869 14.92 -4.68 -16.58
C ASP A 869 13.44 -5.09 -16.52
N ALA A 870 13.02 -5.94 -17.45
CA ALA A 870 11.70 -6.53 -17.50
C ALA A 870 11.71 -8.01 -17.07
N GLN A 871 10.65 -8.45 -16.38
CA GLN A 871 10.41 -9.84 -16.04
C GLN A 871 9.10 -10.31 -16.69
N VAL A 872 9.16 -11.42 -17.39
CA VAL A 872 8.02 -11.98 -18.11
C VAL A 872 7.29 -12.98 -17.21
N GLU A 873 5.99 -12.78 -17.01
CA GLU A 873 5.18 -13.73 -16.25
C GLU A 873 4.83 -14.96 -17.10
N PRO A 874 4.62 -16.14 -16.48
CA PRO A 874 4.19 -17.35 -17.18
C PRO A 874 2.94 -17.12 -18.03
N GLY A 875 2.93 -17.64 -19.27
CA GLY A 875 1.81 -17.52 -20.20
C GLY A 875 1.75 -16.20 -20.99
N ALA A 876 2.58 -15.21 -20.66
CA ALA A 876 2.53 -13.90 -21.33
C ALA A 876 2.89 -13.98 -22.83
N LEU A 877 3.92 -14.75 -23.19
CA LEU A 877 4.37 -14.85 -24.58
C LEU A 877 3.36 -15.61 -25.45
N GLU A 878 2.78 -16.66 -24.88
CA GLU A 878 1.78 -17.51 -25.51
C GLU A 878 0.48 -16.74 -25.73
N THR A 879 0.07 -15.97 -24.74
CA THR A 879 -1.10 -15.09 -24.82
C THR A 879 -0.91 -14.02 -25.90
N MET A 880 0.24 -13.35 -25.94
CA MET A 880 0.52 -12.35 -26.98
C MET A 880 0.53 -13.00 -28.38
N GLN A 881 1.13 -14.17 -28.52
CA GLN A 881 1.13 -14.91 -29.78
C GLN A 881 -0.27 -15.36 -30.20
N GLN A 882 -1.10 -15.82 -29.26
CA GLN A 882 -2.48 -16.20 -29.53
C GLN A 882 -3.27 -15.00 -30.03
N ALA A 883 -3.17 -13.86 -29.33
CA ALA A 883 -3.82 -12.62 -29.72
C ALA A 883 -3.37 -12.18 -31.12
N ALA A 884 -2.07 -12.26 -31.41
CA ALA A 884 -1.52 -11.89 -32.72
C ALA A 884 -2.12 -12.69 -33.89
N ARG A 885 -2.55 -13.94 -33.64
CA ARG A 885 -3.16 -14.80 -34.66
C ARG A 885 -4.68 -14.70 -34.75
N GLN A 886 -5.34 -14.35 -33.65
CA GLN A 886 -6.81 -14.34 -33.56
C GLN A 886 -7.41 -12.97 -33.84
N LEU A 887 -6.68 -11.89 -33.54
CA LEU A 887 -7.17 -10.54 -33.70
C LEU A 887 -7.04 -10.05 -35.15
N PRO A 888 -8.05 -9.31 -35.65
CA PRO A 888 -8.10 -8.88 -37.04
C PRO A 888 -6.98 -7.88 -37.35
N GLU A 889 -6.35 -8.05 -38.51
CA GLU A 889 -5.27 -7.18 -39.01
C GLU A 889 -4.16 -6.90 -37.96
N CYS A 890 -3.87 -7.84 -37.06
CA CYS A 890 -2.92 -7.61 -35.98
C CYS A 890 -1.49 -7.44 -36.53
N GLY A 891 -0.88 -6.28 -36.24
CA GLY A 891 0.51 -5.97 -36.57
C GLY A 891 1.43 -6.10 -35.37
N LEU A 892 1.01 -5.66 -34.19
CA LEU A 892 1.79 -5.72 -32.96
C LEU A 892 0.88 -6.09 -31.78
N VAL A 893 1.44 -6.81 -30.80
CA VAL A 893 0.78 -7.08 -29.53
C VAL A 893 1.67 -6.65 -28.38
N VAL A 894 1.09 -6.01 -27.37
CA VAL A 894 1.80 -5.61 -26.15
C VAL A 894 1.09 -6.10 -24.89
N PRO A 895 1.83 -6.47 -23.85
CA PRO A 895 1.27 -6.96 -22.61
C PRO A 895 0.90 -5.78 -21.69
N GLN A 896 0.32 -6.09 -20.52
CA GLN A 896 0.34 -5.16 -19.41
C GLN A 896 1.80 -4.79 -19.08
N GLN A 897 2.06 -3.49 -18.98
CA GLN A 897 3.33 -2.96 -18.49
C GLN A 897 3.18 -2.62 -17.02
N ILE A 898 3.61 -3.52 -16.15
CA ILE A 898 3.42 -3.34 -14.72
C ILE A 898 4.56 -2.51 -14.13
N LEU A 899 4.23 -1.35 -13.57
CA LEU A 899 5.16 -0.60 -12.72
C LEU A 899 4.93 -0.93 -11.25
N PRO A 900 5.99 -1.01 -10.42
CA PRO A 900 5.87 -1.11 -8.97
C PRO A 900 5.17 0.12 -8.36
N GLY A 901 4.48 -0.09 -7.24
CA GLY A 901 3.93 0.99 -6.42
C GLY A 901 5.01 1.97 -5.94
N GLY A 902 4.63 3.23 -5.74
CA GLY A 902 5.53 4.33 -5.39
C GLY A 902 6.33 4.89 -6.58
N THR A 903 6.09 4.38 -7.79
CA THR A 903 6.76 4.91 -8.99
C THR A 903 6.21 6.30 -9.36
N PRO A 904 7.05 7.36 -9.45
CA PRO A 904 6.57 8.74 -9.61
C PRO A 904 5.72 9.00 -10.87
N THR A 905 5.91 8.22 -11.94
CA THR A 905 5.20 8.41 -13.20
C THR A 905 3.88 7.65 -13.28
N LEU A 906 3.55 6.77 -12.31
CA LEU A 906 2.39 5.88 -12.40
C LEU A 906 1.08 6.65 -12.63
N THR A 907 0.81 7.68 -11.82
CA THR A 907 -0.39 8.53 -11.96
C THR A 907 -0.31 9.53 -13.11
N THR A 908 0.85 9.66 -13.76
CA THR A 908 0.93 10.37 -15.05
C THR A 908 0.37 9.50 -16.18
N HIS A 909 0.59 8.19 -16.13
CA HIS A 909 0.02 7.24 -17.10
C HIS A 909 -1.44 6.90 -16.78
N VAL A 910 -1.75 6.60 -15.52
CA VAL A 910 -3.09 6.21 -15.06
C VAL A 910 -3.54 7.12 -13.91
N PRO A 911 -4.13 8.29 -14.19
CA PRO A 911 -4.42 9.33 -13.19
C PRO A 911 -5.27 8.88 -12.01
N TYR A 912 -6.17 7.92 -12.22
CA TYR A 912 -7.05 7.46 -11.15
C TYR A 912 -6.42 6.40 -10.24
N ALA A 913 -5.30 5.79 -10.64
CA ALA A 913 -4.67 4.70 -9.91
C ALA A 913 -4.22 5.12 -8.50
N ASP A 914 -4.25 4.16 -7.58
CA ASP A 914 -3.53 4.20 -6.31
C ASP A 914 -2.02 4.14 -6.60
N ALA A 915 -1.33 5.25 -6.37
CA ALA A 915 0.08 5.43 -6.69
C ALA A 915 1.00 4.50 -5.89
N GLU A 916 0.56 4.04 -4.72
CA GLU A 916 1.33 3.18 -3.83
C GLU A 916 1.30 1.71 -4.24
N GLN A 917 0.57 1.38 -5.31
CA GLN A 917 0.27 0.02 -5.72
C GLN A 917 0.64 -0.21 -7.18
N PRO A 918 1.04 -1.44 -7.55
CA PRO A 918 1.43 -1.71 -8.91
C PRO A 918 0.24 -1.55 -9.86
N CYS A 919 0.51 -1.06 -11.07
CA CYS A 919 -0.52 -0.82 -12.08
C CYS A 919 0.06 -0.97 -13.49
N ASP A 920 -0.80 -1.37 -14.43
CA ASP A 920 -0.48 -1.32 -15.86
C ASP A 920 -0.40 0.12 -16.33
N VAL A 921 0.68 0.47 -17.02
CA VAL A 921 0.89 1.81 -17.61
C VAL A 921 0.99 1.79 -19.13
N ASN A 922 0.75 0.65 -19.78
CA ASN A 922 0.76 0.57 -21.23
C ASN A 922 -0.50 1.22 -21.81
N LEU A 923 -1.64 1.04 -21.14
CA LEU A 923 -2.81 1.90 -21.31
C LEU A 923 -2.54 3.25 -20.62
N SER A 924 -2.36 4.31 -21.40
CA SER A 924 -1.75 5.53 -20.88
C SER A 924 -2.39 6.83 -21.35
N SER A 925 -2.78 7.65 -20.37
CA SER A 925 -3.14 9.06 -20.55
C SER A 925 -1.95 9.86 -21.09
N HIS A 926 -0.75 9.68 -20.52
CA HIS A 926 0.47 10.35 -20.94
C HIS A 926 0.80 10.13 -22.42
N HIS A 927 0.68 8.89 -22.89
CA HIS A 927 0.94 8.57 -24.30
C HIS A 927 -0.21 8.95 -25.24
N GLY A 928 -1.40 9.22 -24.68
CA GLY A 928 -2.62 9.45 -25.45
C GLY A 928 -2.90 8.33 -26.45
N ASN A 929 -2.67 7.08 -26.03
CA ASN A 929 -2.54 5.95 -26.95
C ASN A 929 -3.78 5.06 -27.06
N ILE A 930 -4.81 5.28 -26.26
CA ILE A 930 -6.00 4.42 -26.18
C ILE A 930 -6.97 4.81 -27.30
N LEU A 931 -7.30 3.87 -28.19
CA LEU A 931 -8.41 4.04 -29.12
C LEU A 931 -9.73 3.67 -28.44
N THR A 932 -10.82 4.20 -28.99
CA THR A 932 -12.16 4.05 -28.41
C THR A 932 -12.53 2.58 -28.29
N PRO A 933 -12.73 2.05 -27.07
CA PRO A 933 -13.21 0.69 -26.90
C PRO A 933 -14.67 0.57 -27.38
N PRO A 934 -15.11 -0.62 -27.82
CA PRO A 934 -16.51 -0.85 -28.18
C PRO A 934 -17.43 -0.63 -26.98
N LEU A 935 -18.72 -0.42 -27.24
CA LEU A 935 -19.73 -0.48 -26.18
C LEU A 935 -19.80 -1.92 -25.63
N LEU A 936 -20.05 -2.10 -24.33
CA LEU A 936 -20.01 -3.41 -23.66
C LEU A 936 -18.61 -4.08 -23.72
N HIS A 937 -17.57 -3.29 -23.49
CA HIS A 937 -16.18 -3.75 -23.46
C HIS A 937 -15.85 -4.61 -22.23
N ASP A 938 -15.04 -5.66 -22.40
CA ASP A 938 -14.62 -6.60 -21.33
C ASP A 938 -13.18 -6.40 -20.82
N GLY A 939 -12.49 -5.36 -21.31
CA GLY A 939 -11.17 -4.98 -20.81
C GLY A 939 -10.05 -5.95 -21.17
N ARG A 940 -10.28 -6.98 -22.01
CA ARG A 940 -9.24 -7.97 -22.33
C ARG A 940 -8.28 -7.49 -23.41
N VAL A 941 -8.83 -6.86 -24.45
CA VAL A 941 -8.10 -6.43 -25.64
C VAL A 941 -8.47 -4.99 -25.97
N VAL A 942 -7.49 -4.09 -25.91
CA VAL A 942 -7.68 -2.68 -26.25
C VAL A 942 -6.82 -2.34 -27.44
N GLU A 943 -7.42 -1.78 -28.50
CA GLU A 943 -6.66 -1.25 -29.62
C GLU A 943 -5.95 0.04 -29.19
N ILE A 944 -4.67 0.17 -29.50
CA ILE A 944 -3.86 1.32 -29.14
C ILE A 944 -3.13 1.90 -30.35
N THR A 945 -2.74 3.16 -30.27
CA THR A 945 -2.04 3.86 -31.35
C THR A 945 -0.53 3.75 -31.27
N PHE A 946 -0.01 3.50 -30.08
CA PHE A 946 1.40 3.53 -29.75
C PHE A 946 1.65 2.71 -28.50
N ALA A 947 2.76 1.98 -28.45
CA ALA A 947 3.28 1.38 -27.24
C ALA A 947 4.78 1.66 -27.12
N PRO A 948 5.28 1.99 -25.92
CA PRO A 948 6.72 2.01 -25.69
C PRO A 948 7.28 0.58 -25.84
N PHE A 949 8.40 0.43 -26.52
CA PHE A 949 9.00 -0.89 -26.79
C PHE A 949 9.79 -1.44 -25.59
N PHE A 950 9.21 -1.39 -24.38
CA PHE A 950 9.76 -2.09 -23.22
C PHE A 950 9.57 -3.61 -23.36
N CYS A 951 8.41 -4.02 -23.87
CA CYS A 951 8.06 -5.36 -24.29
C CYS A 951 7.05 -5.28 -25.43
N VAL A 952 7.37 -5.82 -26.61
CA VAL A 952 6.45 -5.88 -27.74
C VAL A 952 6.63 -7.17 -28.52
N TYR A 953 5.51 -7.80 -28.86
CA TYR A 953 5.43 -8.95 -29.73
C TYR A 953 5.21 -8.51 -31.18
N ILE A 954 6.09 -8.93 -32.07
CA ILE A 954 6.09 -8.59 -33.49
C ILE A 954 5.99 -9.90 -34.30
N PRO A 955 4.84 -10.18 -34.93
CA PRO A 955 4.72 -11.28 -35.89
C PRO A 955 5.81 -11.18 -36.95
N ARG A 956 6.41 -12.31 -37.35
CA ARG A 956 7.47 -12.31 -38.36
C ARG A 956 7.06 -11.63 -39.65
N GLU A 957 5.81 -11.83 -40.07
CA GLU A 957 5.26 -11.22 -41.29
C GLU A 957 5.21 -9.69 -41.19
N THR A 958 4.86 -9.15 -40.03
CA THR A 958 4.93 -7.71 -39.76
C THR A 958 6.36 -7.22 -39.92
N TYR A 959 7.34 -7.90 -39.30
CA TYR A 959 8.74 -7.52 -39.43
C TYR A 959 9.25 -7.57 -40.88
N VAL A 960 8.92 -8.62 -41.63
CA VAL A 960 9.33 -8.76 -43.05
C VAL A 960 8.77 -7.61 -43.91
N ARG A 961 7.56 -7.13 -43.61
CA ARG A 961 6.91 -6.03 -44.34
C ARG A 961 7.35 -4.65 -43.87
N ALA A 962 7.54 -4.45 -42.57
CA ALA A 962 7.90 -3.17 -41.97
C ALA A 962 9.40 -2.89 -42.07
N GLY A 963 10.24 -3.94 -42.06
CA GLY A 963 11.68 -3.84 -41.94
C GLY A 963 12.15 -3.65 -40.49
N PRO A 964 13.44 -3.31 -40.29
CA PRO A 964 14.01 -2.98 -38.99
C PRO A 964 13.50 -1.63 -38.46
N LEU A 965 13.74 -1.35 -37.18
CA LEU A 965 13.44 -0.04 -36.60
C LEU A 965 14.24 1.06 -37.30
N ASP A 966 13.62 2.22 -37.50
CA ASP A 966 14.27 3.36 -38.14
C ASP A 966 15.35 3.97 -37.24
N ALA A 967 16.58 3.53 -37.43
CA ALA A 967 17.74 4.04 -36.71
C ALA A 967 18.27 5.37 -37.28
N GLN A 968 17.81 5.80 -38.46
CA GLN A 968 18.27 7.01 -39.15
C GLN A 968 17.52 8.25 -38.67
N PHE A 969 16.19 8.25 -38.80
CA PHE A 969 15.30 9.34 -38.43
C PHE A 969 14.64 9.12 -37.07
N GLY A 970 14.51 7.87 -36.65
CA GLY A 970 13.92 7.45 -35.37
C GLY A 970 14.91 7.13 -34.26
N ARG A 971 15.93 7.96 -34.06
CA ARG A 971 16.94 7.69 -33.03
C ARG A 971 16.30 7.47 -31.64
N HIS A 972 16.62 6.35 -30.98
CA HIS A 972 16.16 5.96 -29.62
C HIS A 972 14.64 5.86 -29.49
N TYR A 973 14.04 6.42 -28.42
CA TYR A 973 12.59 6.43 -28.09
C TYR A 973 11.70 7.15 -29.13
N ARG A 974 12.23 7.45 -30.32
CA ARG A 974 11.44 7.86 -31.49
C ARG A 974 11.19 6.68 -32.44
N SER A 975 12.04 5.66 -32.42
CA SER A 975 11.95 4.51 -33.32
C SER A 975 10.73 3.65 -33.05
N ASP A 976 10.34 3.46 -31.79
CA ASP A 976 9.12 2.76 -31.40
C ASP A 976 7.86 3.49 -31.93
N ARG A 977 7.82 4.82 -31.81
CA ARG A 977 6.73 5.64 -32.36
C ARG A 977 6.65 5.52 -33.89
N ILE A 978 7.79 5.69 -34.57
CA ILE A 978 7.84 5.57 -36.04
C ILE A 978 7.48 4.15 -36.48
N TYR A 979 7.92 3.12 -35.76
CA TYR A 979 7.58 1.74 -36.08
C TYR A 979 6.08 1.48 -35.92
N CYS A 980 5.46 1.99 -34.84
CA CYS A 980 4.01 1.96 -34.67
C CYS A 980 3.30 2.66 -35.83
N ASP A 981 3.79 3.83 -36.28
CA ASP A 981 3.22 4.58 -37.40
C ASP A 981 3.39 3.83 -38.73
N VAL A 982 4.52 3.16 -38.97
CA VAL A 982 4.72 2.30 -40.15
C VAL A 982 3.73 1.14 -40.14
N VAL A 983 3.61 0.42 -39.01
CA VAL A 983 2.66 -0.70 -38.89
C VAL A 983 1.23 -0.23 -39.13
N ARG A 984 0.82 0.90 -38.54
CA ARG A 984 -0.56 1.39 -38.64
C ARG A 984 -0.89 2.05 -39.96
N HIS A 985 -0.06 2.97 -40.40
CA HIS A 985 -0.38 3.84 -41.54
C HIS A 985 0.17 3.31 -42.86
N LEU A 986 1.35 2.67 -42.87
CA LEU A 986 1.92 2.12 -44.10
C LEU A 986 1.41 0.70 -44.38
N LEU A 987 1.33 -0.15 -43.34
CA LEU A 987 0.91 -1.54 -43.52
C LEU A 987 -0.59 -1.78 -43.32
N GLY A 988 -1.31 -0.82 -42.75
CA GLY A 988 -2.75 -0.93 -42.46
C GLY A 988 -3.07 -1.93 -41.35
N LEU A 989 -2.12 -2.19 -40.44
CA LEU A 989 -2.26 -3.17 -39.36
C LEU A 989 -2.55 -2.48 -38.02
N ARG A 990 -3.06 -3.24 -37.05
CA ARG A 990 -3.48 -2.75 -35.74
C ARG A 990 -2.49 -3.11 -34.65
N ILE A 991 -2.51 -2.35 -33.56
CA ILE A 991 -1.70 -2.62 -32.37
C ILE A 991 -2.66 -2.92 -31.23
N TYR A 992 -2.46 -4.05 -30.56
CA TYR A 992 -3.34 -4.50 -29.48
C TYR A 992 -2.59 -4.57 -28.16
N HIS A 993 -3.13 -3.89 -27.15
CA HIS A 993 -2.84 -4.19 -25.76
C HIS A 993 -3.68 -5.38 -25.32
N VAL A 994 -3.05 -6.36 -24.67
CA VAL A 994 -3.71 -7.57 -24.17
C VAL A 994 -3.48 -7.68 -22.68
N SER A 995 -4.55 -7.54 -21.90
CA SER A 995 -4.47 -7.66 -20.45
C SER A 995 -4.12 -9.08 -20.00
N ASP A 996 -4.29 -10.09 -20.84
CA ASP A 996 -4.05 -11.50 -20.48
C ASP A 996 -2.54 -11.84 -20.40
N ALA A 997 -1.69 -10.96 -20.91
CA ALA A 997 -0.23 -11.05 -20.83
C ALA A 997 0.32 -10.01 -19.85
N CYS A 998 1.21 -10.43 -18.94
CA CYS A 998 1.78 -9.56 -17.91
C CYS A 998 3.32 -9.54 -18.01
N VAL A 999 3.89 -8.33 -17.96
CA VAL A 999 5.34 -8.13 -17.86
C VAL A 999 5.62 -7.04 -16.83
N VAL A 1000 6.43 -7.38 -15.82
CA VAL A 1000 6.83 -6.47 -14.75
C VAL A 1000 8.06 -5.68 -15.17
N HIS A 1001 7.97 -4.35 -15.14
CA HIS A 1001 9.05 -3.44 -15.52
C HIS A 1001 9.63 -2.78 -14.26
N LYS A 1002 10.84 -3.19 -13.87
CA LYS A 1002 11.46 -2.80 -12.59
C LYS A 1002 11.96 -1.34 -12.54
N LEU A 1003 12.05 -0.65 -13.68
CA LEU A 1003 12.50 0.74 -13.81
C LEU A 1003 13.74 1.05 -12.97
N GLN A 1004 14.79 0.22 -13.11
CA GLN A 1004 16.03 0.39 -12.37
C GLN A 1004 17.19 0.95 -13.21
N LYS A 1005 17.59 2.16 -12.83
CA LYS A 1005 18.96 2.68 -12.77
C LYS A 1005 19.71 2.99 -14.06
N SER A 1006 19.51 2.38 -15.23
CA SER A 1006 20.33 2.72 -16.41
C SER A 1006 20.24 4.22 -16.78
N THR A 1007 19.04 4.81 -16.79
CA THR A 1007 18.81 6.25 -16.98
C THR A 1007 19.26 7.11 -15.79
N ARG A 1008 19.12 6.64 -14.53
CA ARG A 1008 19.52 7.41 -13.32
C ARG A 1008 21.03 7.41 -13.07
N VAL A 1009 21.73 6.31 -13.31
CA VAL A 1009 23.19 6.20 -13.22
C VAL A 1009 23.86 7.11 -14.26
N LEU A 1010 23.24 7.26 -15.44
CA LEU A 1010 23.69 8.21 -16.47
C LEU A 1010 23.37 9.67 -16.12
N SER A 1011 22.26 9.96 -15.42
CA SER A 1011 21.97 11.32 -14.93
C SER A 1011 22.95 11.82 -13.85
N GLY A 1012 23.60 10.90 -13.13
CA GLY A 1012 24.65 11.21 -12.14
C GLY A 1012 26.02 11.52 -12.75
N ARG A 1013 26.24 11.21 -14.03
CA ARG A 1013 27.50 11.47 -14.76
C ARG A 1013 27.34 12.64 -15.72
N SER A 1014 27.17 13.84 -15.17
CA SER A 1014 26.96 15.10 -15.89
C SER A 1014 25.69 15.12 -16.78
N ASN A 1015 24.99 16.25 -16.79
CA ASN A 1015 23.89 16.50 -17.75
C ASN A 1015 24.32 16.41 -19.23
N SER A 1016 25.63 16.29 -19.53
CA SER A 1016 26.15 16.20 -20.89
C SER A 1016 26.10 14.80 -21.48
N GLU A 1017 26.50 13.73 -20.75
CA GLU A 1017 26.55 12.37 -21.31
C GLU A 1017 25.16 11.75 -21.50
N PHE A 1018 24.22 12.01 -20.57
CA PHE A 1018 22.82 11.58 -20.69
C PHE A 1018 22.12 12.19 -21.92
N ASP A 1019 22.22 13.51 -22.12
CA ASP A 1019 21.65 14.16 -23.31
C ASP A 1019 22.40 13.79 -24.60
N LEU A 1020 23.71 13.54 -24.53
CA LEU A 1020 24.53 13.08 -25.66
C LEU A 1020 24.18 11.65 -26.10
N MET A 1021 24.02 10.73 -25.15
CA MET A 1021 23.74 9.31 -25.39
C MET A 1021 22.26 9.03 -25.68
N PHE A 1022 21.31 9.70 -25.00
CA PHE A 1022 19.88 9.36 -25.10
C PHE A 1022 19.05 10.31 -25.97
N LYS A 1023 19.47 11.57 -26.13
CA LYS A 1023 18.72 12.56 -26.93
C LYS A 1023 19.38 12.94 -28.25
N LYS A 1024 20.72 12.93 -28.33
CA LYS A 1024 21.45 13.56 -29.46
C LYS A 1024 22.26 12.60 -30.35
N ASN A 1025 22.57 11.37 -29.93
CA ASN A 1025 23.45 10.43 -30.66
C ASN A 1025 24.59 11.17 -31.38
N GLN A 1026 25.51 11.77 -30.61
CA GLN A 1026 26.69 12.41 -31.18
C GLN A 1026 27.75 11.37 -31.55
N TRP A 1027 27.38 10.43 -32.43
CA TRP A 1027 28.35 9.60 -33.12
C TRP A 1027 29.27 10.49 -33.95
N ASP A 1028 30.57 10.22 -33.89
CA ASP A 1028 31.53 10.87 -34.78
C ASP A 1028 31.24 10.54 -36.26
N GLU A 1029 31.84 11.33 -37.16
CA GLU A 1029 31.56 11.20 -38.59
C GLU A 1029 32.00 9.84 -39.16
N SER A 1030 33.06 9.24 -38.61
CA SER A 1030 33.50 7.88 -38.98
C SER A 1030 32.45 6.82 -38.64
N THR A 1031 31.91 6.86 -37.42
CA THR A 1031 30.89 5.93 -36.91
C THR A 1031 29.57 6.11 -37.66
N ARG A 1032 29.20 7.35 -37.99
CA ARG A 1032 28.04 7.62 -38.85
C ARG A 1032 28.23 7.01 -40.23
N ARG A 1033 29.40 7.18 -40.85
CA ARG A 1033 29.67 6.60 -42.17
C ARG A 1033 29.72 5.08 -42.15
N SER A 1034 30.35 4.46 -41.14
CA SER A 1034 30.46 3.00 -41.04
C SER A 1034 29.11 2.32 -40.84
N LEU A 1035 28.22 2.95 -40.07
CA LEU A 1035 26.87 2.44 -39.80
C LEU A 1035 25.80 2.97 -40.77
N GLY A 1036 26.21 3.75 -41.78
CA GLY A 1036 25.30 4.28 -42.82
C GLY A 1036 24.35 5.39 -42.34
N PHE A 1037 24.59 5.98 -41.18
CA PHE A 1037 23.73 7.02 -40.61
C PHE A 1037 23.87 8.36 -41.28
N ARG A 1038 22.73 8.93 -41.68
CA ARG A 1038 22.63 10.30 -42.19
C ARG A 1038 21.97 11.20 -41.15
N LYS A 1039 22.46 12.45 -41.02
CA LYS A 1039 21.81 13.45 -40.18
C LYS A 1039 20.49 13.87 -40.83
N ALA A 1040 19.39 13.87 -40.07
CA ALA A 1040 18.13 14.38 -40.59
C ALA A 1040 18.25 15.88 -40.90
N VAL A 1041 17.61 16.34 -41.97
CA VAL A 1041 17.75 17.73 -42.45
C VAL A 1041 17.23 18.77 -41.45
N TRP A 1042 16.37 18.35 -40.52
CA TRP A 1042 15.77 19.18 -39.45
C TRP A 1042 16.49 19.08 -38.09
N ASP A 1043 17.52 18.22 -37.94
CA ASP A 1043 18.32 18.12 -36.70
C ASP A 1043 19.43 19.18 -36.64
N ASN A 1044 19.29 20.28 -37.38
CA ASN A 1044 20.30 21.35 -37.49
C ASN A 1044 20.23 22.37 -36.36
#